data_AF-A0AB39V3M9-F1
#
_entry.id   AF-A0AB39V3M9-F1
#
_cell.length_a   1.000
_cell.length_b   1.000
_cell.length_c   1.000
_cell.angle_alpha   90.00
_cell.angle_beta   90.00
_cell.angle_gamma   90.00
#
_symmetry.space_group_name_H-M   'P 1'
#
loop_
_entity.id
_entity.type
_entity.pdbx_description
1 polymer ?
#
loop_
_entity_poly.entity_id
_entity_poly.type
_entity_poly.pdbx_seq_one_letter_code
_entity_poly.pdbx_strand_id
1 'polypeptide(L)'
;MRKDEAKFITEFLSEAGTKAENSDFFGYVLLDNYAIWVVADGFDEENGAKVAAKIAVESVIEYFMLRPRFNYEVIKEMMDYANLKVKEKQEETQKYSLMHTSLLIIISNYSSILYGNIGNTRFYHIRGGYIVSQSSDDTIAQLLVEEKALNTSDMRFHRQRNDLLQAIGDFGKIKPNIIKEPIELFEKDIFCMTTVGFWENIDDYDMENDLSRFQDKKQWLNSLEKRILASLRENIENYTIAGVEIQAVASKEPMEKDKAKIIKKIALGVLIAVVIILFIVIWNVKRRNNILQAATQYEKLADEEVIKKNFNNSIDNLKLEIGEYEKLKPKSRGVIGFLTNAENKRMEADKKIKEISKKIDETEKLKRAFSDINEGNEMFNSGNYDEANVKYQQAKYNLNENSYKRDELNTEEILTTLDSRINSTVKLKEAKTLETAGDSAVAQGSYNLAKVSYKNAFDMYLENGRADYVSQVEKKLENIAEKEKTAYSGAMLAENKGDSLAQSNINSSREAYYQARQMYQVLGDTVKVGEIDNKIQELNSQQNAELQTANNLVQEGLSQITANNPAQAISIFTQAKNIYRKMKDENNAKAVEKFINQAQEFIKFESQNAEKLKQQEINYSEQLKQQQMQAQQELSIKEAEIKAQQQEMEKERERREEISRKMENATNLEMQADTMVINGNYEESISKYENSKKILEEINETGNFGNQMAKIEDLNKKIGKSEGYLLKQKADENFKNKKWKEAVEEFKGAKDNLQKNGAKKEEIEEIEKKLKKAEKKANRKWWQFWKIF
;
A
#
# COMPACT_ATOMS: atom_id res chain seq x y z
N MET A 1 -11.53 -116.99 30.14
CA MET A 1 -10.30 -116.37 30.69
C MET A 1 -9.18 -116.58 29.68
N ARG A 2 -8.12 -115.77 29.65
CA ARG A 2 -7.06 -115.95 28.61
C ARG A 2 -6.40 -117.32 28.71
N LYS A 3 -6.31 -117.87 29.92
CA LYS A 3 -5.90 -119.26 30.19
C LYS A 3 -6.75 -120.32 29.49
N ASP A 4 -8.03 -120.06 29.22
CA ASP A 4 -8.92 -121.00 28.53
C ASP A 4 -8.73 -120.97 27.00
N GLU A 5 -8.24 -119.84 26.47
CA GLU A 5 -7.90 -119.68 25.04
C GLU A 5 -6.52 -120.26 24.72
N ALA A 6 -5.62 -120.29 25.70
CA ALA A 6 -4.25 -120.76 25.55
C ALA A 6 -4.04 -122.17 26.14
N LYS A 7 -3.06 -122.90 25.60
CA LYS A 7 -2.70 -124.22 26.10
C LYS A 7 -1.18 -124.32 26.22
N PHE A 8 -0.69 -124.16 27.44
CA PHE A 8 0.74 -124.18 27.77
C PHE A 8 1.02 -125.45 28.58
N ILE A 9 1.96 -126.27 28.13
CA ILE A 9 2.36 -127.52 28.80
C ILE A 9 3.74 -127.31 29.39
N THR A 10 3.85 -127.40 30.72
CA THR A 10 5.12 -127.26 31.44
C THR A 10 5.63 -128.65 31.84
N GLU A 11 6.79 -129.03 31.33
CA GLU A 11 7.53 -130.21 31.76
C GLU A 11 8.86 -129.74 32.35
N PHE A 12 9.33 -130.38 33.42
CA PHE A 12 10.60 -130.02 34.03
C PHE A 12 11.32 -131.24 34.62
N LEU A 13 12.62 -131.07 34.80
CA LEU A 13 13.54 -131.98 35.46
C LEU A 13 14.42 -131.16 36.41
N SER A 14 14.67 -131.66 37.62
CA SER A 14 15.53 -130.99 38.60
C SER A 14 16.20 -132.02 39.49
N GLU A 15 17.52 -132.14 39.39
CA GLU A 15 18.29 -133.20 40.04
C GLU A 15 19.54 -132.66 40.72
N ALA A 16 19.99 -133.37 41.77
CA ALA A 16 21.15 -132.96 42.55
C ALA A 16 22.50 -133.12 41.80
N GLY A 17 22.53 -133.82 40.67
CA GLY A 17 23.78 -134.18 39.99
C GLY A 17 24.65 -135.08 40.88
N THR A 18 25.94 -134.76 41.01
CA THR A 18 26.86 -135.46 41.92
C THR A 18 26.92 -134.84 43.32
N LYS A 19 26.12 -133.80 43.60
CA LYS A 19 26.06 -133.14 44.91
C LYS A 19 25.17 -133.91 45.89
N ALA A 20 25.38 -133.67 47.19
CA ALA A 20 24.61 -134.32 48.25
C ALA A 20 23.15 -133.88 48.31
N GLU A 21 22.86 -132.64 47.92
CA GLU A 21 21.52 -132.09 47.86
C GLU A 21 21.31 -131.25 46.59
N ASN A 22 20.05 -131.15 46.18
CA ASN A 22 19.63 -130.24 45.11
C ASN A 22 19.29 -128.86 45.72
N SER A 23 20.09 -127.86 45.35
CA SER A 23 19.95 -126.46 45.75
C SER A 23 19.26 -125.59 44.69
N ASP A 24 18.85 -126.18 43.58
CA ASP A 24 17.96 -125.53 42.62
C ASP A 24 16.52 -125.53 43.15
N PHE A 25 15.72 -124.56 42.69
CA PHE A 25 14.29 -124.56 42.94
C PHE A 25 13.53 -124.03 41.72
N PHE A 26 12.48 -124.73 41.31
CA PHE A 26 11.60 -124.34 40.22
C PHE A 26 10.15 -124.27 40.70
N GLY A 27 9.45 -123.20 40.31
CA GLY A 27 8.05 -123.01 40.63
C GLY A 27 7.32 -122.25 39.53
N TYR A 28 6.04 -122.52 39.36
CA TYR A 28 5.20 -121.79 38.41
C TYR A 28 3.75 -121.73 38.86
N VAL A 29 3.03 -120.71 38.37
CA VAL A 29 1.60 -120.53 38.61
C VAL A 29 0.91 -120.06 37.32
N LEU A 30 -0.19 -120.72 36.96
CA LEU A 30 -1.04 -120.36 35.82
C LEU A 30 -2.33 -119.70 36.33
N LEU A 31 -2.38 -118.36 36.32
CA LEU A 31 -3.56 -117.56 36.68
C LEU A 31 -4.48 -117.38 35.46
N ASP A 32 -5.67 -116.81 35.69
CA ASP A 32 -6.71 -116.67 34.65
C ASP A 32 -6.26 -115.88 33.42
N ASN A 33 -5.50 -114.79 33.63
CA ASN A 33 -5.07 -113.88 32.57
C ASN A 33 -3.55 -113.82 32.38
N TYR A 34 -2.80 -114.38 33.34
CA TYR A 34 -1.35 -114.35 33.32
C TYR A 34 -0.77 -115.67 33.81
N ALA A 35 0.49 -115.91 33.51
CA ALA A 35 1.25 -117.03 34.05
C ALA A 35 2.65 -116.57 34.43
N ILE A 36 3.25 -117.26 35.40
CA ILE A 36 4.63 -117.01 35.83
C ILE A 36 5.36 -118.33 36.02
N TRP A 37 6.62 -118.37 35.59
CA TRP A 37 7.57 -119.44 35.86
C TRP A 37 8.84 -118.82 36.44
N VAL A 38 9.42 -119.49 37.43
CA VAL A 38 10.59 -119.01 38.16
C VAL A 38 11.51 -120.19 38.41
N VAL A 39 12.80 -120.03 38.08
CA VAL A 39 13.84 -120.99 38.42
C VAL A 39 14.95 -120.25 39.14
N ALA A 40 15.49 -120.91 40.16
CA ALA A 40 16.60 -120.42 40.95
C ALA A 40 17.66 -121.50 41.10
N ASP A 41 18.92 -121.06 41.15
CA ASP A 41 20.11 -121.87 41.40
C ASP A 41 20.79 -121.27 42.64
N GLY A 42 20.70 -121.97 43.75
CA GLY A 42 21.18 -121.51 45.05
C GLY A 42 22.63 -121.92 45.28
N PHE A 43 23.43 -121.00 45.83
CA PHE A 43 24.81 -121.28 46.22
C PHE A 43 25.14 -120.60 47.55
N ASP A 44 25.93 -121.30 48.35
CA ASP A 44 26.40 -120.90 49.67
C ASP A 44 27.64 -121.75 49.99
N GLU A 45 28.55 -121.24 50.83
CA GLU A 45 29.67 -122.02 51.34
C GLU A 45 29.24 -123.00 52.46
N GLU A 46 28.06 -122.80 53.05
CA GLU A 46 27.46 -123.69 54.06
C GLU A 46 26.18 -124.41 53.57
N ASN A 47 25.02 -124.19 54.23
CA ASN A 47 23.77 -124.97 54.02
C ASN A 47 22.59 -124.07 53.59
N GLY A 48 22.85 -122.82 53.21
CA GLY A 48 21.83 -121.83 52.86
C GLY A 48 21.42 -121.83 51.38
N ALA A 49 22.18 -122.48 50.50
CA ALA A 49 21.96 -122.50 49.05
C ALA A 49 20.51 -122.84 48.66
N LYS A 50 20.05 -124.03 49.06
CA LYS A 50 18.66 -124.49 48.86
C LYS A 50 17.62 -123.56 49.48
N VAL A 51 17.94 -122.95 50.63
CA VAL A 51 17.03 -122.02 51.33
C VAL A 51 16.89 -120.72 50.55
N ALA A 52 17.99 -120.17 50.02
CA ALA A 52 17.98 -118.97 49.19
C ALA A 52 17.15 -119.16 47.92
N ALA A 53 17.39 -120.24 47.17
CA ALA A 53 16.65 -120.55 45.96
C ALA A 53 15.15 -120.69 46.22
N LYS A 54 14.78 -121.43 47.27
CA LYS A 54 13.38 -121.62 47.66
C LYS A 54 12.71 -120.30 48.04
N ILE A 55 13.33 -119.50 48.92
CA ILE A 55 12.78 -118.20 49.35
C ILE A 55 12.61 -117.26 48.16
N ALA A 56 13.58 -117.20 47.26
CA ALA A 56 13.51 -116.32 46.10
C ALA A 56 12.32 -116.69 45.20
N VAL A 57 12.16 -117.97 44.85
CA VAL A 57 11.05 -118.43 44.00
C VAL A 57 9.69 -118.23 44.67
N GLU A 58 9.54 -118.62 45.94
CA GLU A 58 8.29 -118.45 46.69
C GLU A 58 7.90 -116.98 46.80
N SER A 59 8.87 -116.08 47.08
CA SER A 59 8.64 -114.63 47.19
C SER A 59 8.20 -114.00 45.87
N VAL A 60 8.78 -114.43 44.75
CA VAL A 60 8.36 -113.96 43.41
C VAL A 60 6.94 -114.39 43.10
N ILE A 61 6.63 -115.67 43.34
CA ILE A 61 5.29 -116.21 43.07
C ILE A 61 4.25 -115.52 43.96
N GLU A 62 4.53 -115.33 45.24
CA GLU A 62 3.66 -114.60 46.17
C GLU A 62 3.38 -113.17 45.69
N TYR A 63 4.43 -112.42 45.34
CA TYR A 63 4.29 -111.05 44.86
C TYR A 63 3.44 -111.00 43.58
N PHE A 64 3.68 -111.91 42.64
CA PHE A 64 2.95 -111.96 41.38
C PHE A 64 1.46 -112.28 41.59
N MET A 65 1.14 -113.23 42.47
CA MET A 65 -0.24 -113.61 42.77
C MET A 65 -1.05 -112.45 43.37
N LEU A 66 -0.40 -111.59 44.17
CA LEU A 66 -1.04 -110.41 44.77
C LEU A 66 -1.22 -109.27 43.76
N ARG A 67 -0.32 -109.12 42.79
CA ARG A 67 -0.31 -108.01 41.82
C ARG A 67 0.03 -108.47 40.40
N PRO A 68 -0.79 -109.34 39.77
CA PRO A 68 -0.48 -109.89 38.46
C PRO A 68 -0.56 -108.79 37.39
N ARG A 69 0.57 -108.53 36.74
CA ARG A 69 0.74 -107.52 35.67
C ARG A 69 1.66 -108.08 34.59
N PHE A 70 1.61 -107.52 33.40
CA PHE A 70 2.49 -107.87 32.29
C PHE A 70 3.24 -106.63 31.78
N ASN A 71 4.36 -106.29 32.43
CA ASN A 71 5.29 -105.24 32.02
C ASN A 71 6.68 -105.49 32.65
N TYR A 72 7.71 -104.77 32.22
CA TYR A 72 9.06 -105.00 32.73
C TYR A 72 9.21 -104.52 34.20
N GLU A 73 8.42 -103.52 34.62
CA GLU A 73 8.49 -102.98 35.97
C GLU A 73 8.13 -104.01 37.02
N VAL A 74 7.09 -104.83 36.78
CA VAL A 74 6.69 -105.87 37.75
C VAL A 74 7.77 -106.94 37.91
N ILE A 75 8.50 -107.31 36.85
CA ILE A 75 9.64 -108.26 36.97
C ILE A 75 10.71 -107.68 37.89
N LYS A 76 11.05 -106.41 37.69
CA LYS A 76 12.02 -105.71 38.54
C LYS A 76 11.55 -105.64 39.99
N GLU A 77 10.29 -105.29 40.22
CA GLU A 77 9.70 -105.23 41.57
C GLU A 77 9.72 -106.61 42.26
N MET A 78 9.43 -107.70 41.53
CA MET A 78 9.50 -109.07 42.06
C MET A 78 10.93 -109.47 42.43
N MET A 79 11.93 -109.14 41.61
CA MET A 79 13.34 -109.43 41.90
C MET A 79 13.86 -108.60 43.09
N ASP A 80 13.51 -107.32 43.15
CA ASP A 80 13.84 -106.46 44.30
C ASP A 80 13.20 -107.03 45.59
N TYR A 81 11.96 -107.52 45.51
CA TYR A 81 11.27 -108.16 46.63
C TYR A 81 11.90 -109.49 47.06
N ALA A 82 12.25 -110.36 46.11
CA ALA A 82 12.97 -111.60 46.39
C ALA A 82 14.33 -111.33 47.04
N ASN A 83 15.06 -110.33 46.57
CA ASN A 83 16.32 -109.89 47.17
C ASN A 83 16.15 -109.41 48.60
N LEU A 84 15.10 -108.63 48.87
CA LEU A 84 14.78 -108.22 50.24
C LEU A 84 14.51 -109.44 51.14
N LYS A 85 13.73 -110.41 50.67
CA LYS A 85 13.36 -111.60 51.46
C LYS A 85 14.53 -112.53 51.74
N VAL A 86 15.42 -112.72 50.77
CA VAL A 86 16.67 -113.48 50.97
C VAL A 86 17.58 -112.77 51.97
N LYS A 87 17.71 -111.44 51.89
CA LYS A 87 18.50 -110.65 52.86
C LYS A 87 17.95 -110.70 54.28
N GLU A 88 16.63 -110.54 54.44
CA GLU A 88 15.98 -110.68 55.75
C GLU A 88 16.36 -112.03 56.39
N LYS A 89 16.44 -113.10 55.58
CA LYS A 89 16.85 -114.41 56.05
C LYS A 89 18.36 -114.55 56.32
N GLN A 90 19.22 -113.88 55.55
CA GLN A 90 20.67 -113.80 55.81
C GLN A 90 20.95 -113.16 57.17
N GLU A 91 20.14 -112.18 57.59
CA GLU A 91 20.27 -111.46 58.87
C GLU A 91 19.77 -112.27 60.09
N GLU A 92 18.93 -113.28 59.91
CA GLU A 92 18.35 -114.06 61.02
C GLU A 92 19.38 -114.89 61.78
N THR A 93 20.32 -115.54 61.07
CA THR A 93 21.34 -116.42 61.68
C THR A 93 22.61 -116.47 60.84
N GLN A 94 23.78 -116.55 61.49
CA GLN A 94 25.09 -116.65 60.82
C GLN A 94 25.16 -117.77 59.76
N LYS A 95 24.46 -118.88 59.99
CA LYS A 95 24.37 -120.04 59.09
C LYS A 95 23.90 -119.70 57.66
N TYR A 96 23.12 -118.63 57.50
CA TYR A 96 22.57 -118.22 56.20
C TYR A 96 23.18 -116.92 55.69
N SER A 97 24.18 -116.37 56.37
CA SER A 97 24.69 -115.01 56.10
C SER A 97 25.34 -114.84 54.72
N LEU A 98 25.78 -115.93 54.09
CA LEU A 98 26.43 -115.95 52.78
C LEU A 98 25.59 -116.65 51.69
N MET A 99 24.31 -116.93 51.96
CA MET A 99 23.47 -117.60 50.96
C MET A 99 23.09 -116.63 49.84
N HIS A 100 23.25 -117.06 48.59
CA HIS A 100 22.85 -116.29 47.41
C HIS A 100 22.15 -117.20 46.41
N THR A 101 21.47 -116.62 45.43
CA THR A 101 20.87 -117.40 44.35
C THR A 101 20.79 -116.63 43.03
N SER A 102 21.09 -117.32 41.93
CA SER A 102 20.74 -116.86 40.58
C SER A 102 19.24 -117.08 40.38
N LEU A 103 18.57 -116.19 39.65
CA LEU A 103 17.11 -116.21 39.52
C LEU A 103 16.69 -115.78 38.12
N LEU A 104 15.83 -116.58 37.47
CA LEU A 104 15.18 -116.26 36.20
C LEU A 104 13.67 -116.29 36.40
N ILE A 105 12.99 -115.23 35.97
CA ILE A 105 11.54 -115.07 36.00
C ILE A 105 11.04 -114.95 34.56
N ILE A 106 9.99 -115.69 34.21
CA ILE A 106 9.21 -115.50 32.99
C ILE A 106 7.78 -115.21 33.38
N ILE A 107 7.21 -114.10 32.92
CA ILE A 107 5.78 -113.81 33.00
C ILE A 107 5.15 -113.88 31.60
N SER A 108 3.90 -114.29 31.52
CA SER A 108 3.12 -114.40 30.28
C SER A 108 1.75 -113.79 30.46
N ASN A 109 1.23 -113.13 29.41
CA ASN A 109 -0.20 -112.80 29.28
C ASN A 109 -0.91 -113.78 28.32
N TYR A 110 -0.37 -114.99 28.14
CA TYR A 110 -0.82 -116.04 27.22
C TYR A 110 -0.74 -115.72 25.71
N SER A 111 -0.37 -114.51 25.31
CA SER A 111 -0.02 -114.16 23.91
C SER A 111 1.45 -113.79 23.72
N SER A 112 2.10 -113.35 24.80
CA SER A 112 3.49 -112.90 24.80
C SER A 112 4.13 -113.22 26.15
N ILE A 113 5.46 -113.24 26.19
CA ILE A 113 6.24 -113.37 27.41
C ILE A 113 7.17 -112.19 27.62
N LEU A 114 7.47 -111.92 28.88
CA LEU A 114 8.59 -111.09 29.32
C LEU A 114 9.41 -111.93 30.29
N TYR A 115 10.72 -111.81 30.24
CA TYR A 115 11.60 -112.46 31.20
C TYR A 115 12.61 -111.49 31.78
N GLY A 116 13.15 -111.86 32.93
CA GLY A 116 14.36 -111.26 33.44
C GLY A 116 15.16 -112.26 34.25
N ASN A 117 16.48 -112.14 34.18
CA ASN A 117 17.40 -112.97 34.94
C ASN A 117 18.41 -112.13 35.73
N ILE A 118 18.94 -112.74 36.79
CA ILE A 118 20.10 -112.27 37.53
C ILE A 118 20.96 -113.48 37.89
N GLY A 119 22.28 -113.33 37.76
CA GLY A 119 23.21 -114.45 37.86
C GLY A 119 23.25 -115.28 36.58
N ASN A 120 23.43 -116.59 36.70
CA ASN A 120 23.73 -117.51 35.59
C ASN A 120 22.61 -118.53 35.28
N THR A 121 21.37 -118.23 35.69
CA THR A 121 20.19 -118.95 35.19
C THR A 121 19.82 -118.44 33.79
N ARG A 122 19.52 -119.35 32.87
CA ARG A 122 19.37 -119.05 31.44
C ARG A 122 17.98 -119.27 30.90
N PHE A 123 17.54 -118.30 30.10
CA PHE A 123 16.37 -118.39 29.25
C PHE A 123 16.78 -118.82 27.84
N TYR A 124 16.03 -119.76 27.25
CA TYR A 124 16.09 -120.07 25.83
C TYR A 124 14.70 -119.97 25.22
N HIS A 125 14.60 -119.40 24.01
CA HIS A 125 13.39 -119.42 23.19
C HIS A 125 13.66 -120.24 21.94
N ILE A 126 12.87 -121.26 21.72
CA ILE A 126 12.97 -122.18 20.59
C ILE A 126 11.75 -121.98 19.70
N ARG A 127 11.99 -121.74 18.41
CA ARG A 127 10.95 -121.60 17.39
C ARG A 127 11.33 -122.38 16.15
N GLY A 128 10.39 -123.21 15.67
CA GLY A 128 10.65 -124.06 14.49
C GLY A 128 11.75 -125.10 14.71
N GLY A 129 12.04 -125.46 15.97
CA GLY A 129 13.08 -126.43 16.33
C GLY A 129 14.46 -125.84 16.59
N TYR A 130 14.65 -124.52 16.44
CA TYR A 130 15.93 -123.83 16.64
C TYR A 130 15.85 -122.80 17.76
N ILE A 131 16.93 -122.60 18.51
CA ILE A 131 17.08 -121.54 19.50
C ILE A 131 17.18 -120.20 18.77
N VAL A 132 16.20 -119.31 19.00
CA VAL A 132 16.11 -118.00 18.34
C VAL A 132 16.48 -116.84 19.26
N SER A 133 16.47 -117.05 20.58
CA SER A 133 16.99 -116.06 21.55
C SER A 133 17.40 -116.73 22.86
N GLN A 134 18.36 -116.12 23.55
CA GLN A 134 18.90 -116.54 24.84
C GLN A 134 19.13 -115.32 25.74
N SER A 135 19.04 -115.47 27.07
CA SER A 135 19.46 -114.44 28.04
C SER A 135 20.99 -114.25 28.08
N SER A 136 21.45 -113.09 28.55
CA SER A 136 22.85 -112.87 28.93
C SER A 136 23.02 -113.16 30.42
N ASP A 137 24.07 -113.88 30.80
CA ASP A 137 24.36 -114.21 32.20
C ASP A 137 25.10 -113.08 32.92
N ASP A 138 24.82 -112.85 34.20
CA ASP A 138 25.65 -111.96 35.03
C ASP A 138 26.89 -112.69 35.55
N THR A 139 27.80 -113.08 34.65
CA THR A 139 29.05 -113.78 34.99
C THR A 139 30.28 -113.11 34.38
N ILE A 140 31.44 -113.35 34.98
CA ILE A 140 32.72 -112.92 34.39
C ILE A 140 32.94 -113.55 33.01
N ALA A 141 32.58 -114.82 32.83
CA ALA A 141 32.72 -115.48 31.53
C ALA A 141 31.84 -114.83 30.45
N GLN A 142 30.62 -114.40 30.78
CA GLN A 142 29.75 -113.68 29.85
C GLN A 142 30.33 -112.32 29.46
N LEU A 143 30.91 -111.56 30.40
CA LEU A 143 31.60 -110.29 30.06
C LEU A 143 32.76 -110.51 29.09
N LEU A 144 33.55 -111.58 29.28
CA LEU A 144 34.62 -111.91 28.34
C LEU A 144 34.09 -112.26 26.94
N VAL A 145 32.91 -112.89 26.85
CA VAL A 145 32.24 -113.12 25.56
C VAL A 145 31.79 -111.80 24.93
N GLU A 146 31.18 -110.91 25.70
CA GLU A 146 30.73 -109.58 25.24
C GLU A 146 31.91 -108.70 24.77
N GLU A 147 33.06 -108.80 25.45
CA GLU A 147 34.32 -108.13 25.07
C GLU A 147 35.08 -108.83 23.93
N LYS A 148 34.53 -109.93 23.39
CA LYS A 148 35.15 -110.78 22.34
C LYS A 148 36.50 -111.39 22.75
N ALA A 149 36.75 -111.53 24.04
CA ALA A 149 37.91 -112.20 24.62
C ALA A 149 37.70 -113.73 24.77
N LEU A 150 36.45 -114.19 24.73
CA LEU A 150 36.04 -115.60 24.80
C LEU A 150 34.97 -115.87 23.73
N ASN A 151 35.02 -117.01 23.02
CA ASN A 151 33.91 -117.37 22.13
C ASN A 151 32.72 -117.89 22.94
N THR A 152 31.50 -117.64 22.47
CA THR A 152 30.27 -118.10 23.13
C THR A 152 30.26 -119.62 23.37
N SER A 153 30.74 -120.41 22.41
CA SER A 153 30.86 -121.87 22.53
C SER A 153 31.81 -122.33 23.64
N ASP A 154 32.81 -121.52 23.96
CA ASP A 154 33.87 -121.87 24.92
C ASP A 154 33.47 -121.49 26.35
N MET A 155 32.43 -120.67 26.52
CA MET A 155 31.96 -120.18 27.82
C MET A 155 31.61 -121.32 28.78
N ARG A 156 30.97 -122.39 28.28
CA ARG A 156 30.59 -123.57 29.09
C ARG A 156 31.77 -124.34 29.70
N PHE A 157 32.98 -124.14 29.17
CA PHE A 157 34.22 -124.76 29.66
C PHE A 157 35.10 -123.79 30.44
N HIS A 158 34.73 -122.51 30.51
CA HIS A 158 35.53 -121.50 31.19
C HIS A 158 35.52 -121.70 32.71
N ARG A 159 36.66 -121.44 33.37
CA ARG A 159 36.77 -121.63 34.83
C ARG A 159 35.87 -120.66 35.61
N GLN A 160 35.69 -119.45 35.08
CA GLN A 160 34.93 -118.35 35.72
C GLN A 160 33.47 -118.28 35.26
N ARG A 161 32.93 -119.39 34.75
CA ARG A 161 31.54 -119.46 34.27
C ARG A 161 30.50 -119.34 35.40
N ASN A 162 30.94 -119.54 36.65
CA ASN A 162 30.12 -119.41 37.86
C ASN A 162 30.55 -118.24 38.74
N ASP A 163 31.52 -117.43 38.31
CA ASP A 163 31.90 -116.20 39.01
C ASP A 163 30.85 -115.14 38.69
N LEU A 164 29.84 -115.03 39.56
CA LEU A 164 28.72 -114.13 39.34
C LEU A 164 29.13 -112.66 39.60
N LEU A 165 28.60 -111.77 38.77
CA LEU A 165 28.71 -110.33 38.96
C LEU A 165 27.67 -109.81 39.94
N GLN A 166 26.49 -110.42 39.92
CA GLN A 166 25.35 -110.08 40.76
C GLN A 166 24.49 -111.33 41.01
N ALA A 167 23.89 -111.39 42.19
CA ALA A 167 22.92 -112.41 42.57
C ALA A 167 21.84 -111.86 43.52
N ILE A 168 20.75 -112.61 43.69
CA ILE A 168 19.80 -112.37 44.78
C ILE A 168 20.50 -112.71 46.10
N GLY A 169 20.42 -111.81 47.08
CA GLY A 169 21.15 -111.85 48.35
C GLY A 169 22.28 -110.81 48.44
N ASP A 170 22.63 -110.11 47.36
CA ASP A 170 23.73 -109.13 47.38
C ASP A 170 23.36 -107.85 48.13
N PHE A 171 24.20 -107.39 49.09
CA PHE A 171 23.97 -106.22 49.95
C PHE A 171 23.50 -104.95 49.23
N GLY A 172 23.95 -104.73 47.98
CA GLY A 172 23.59 -103.57 47.17
C GLY A 172 22.20 -103.61 46.53
N LYS A 173 21.92 -102.59 45.71
CA LYS A 173 20.78 -102.58 44.80
C LYS A 173 21.12 -103.42 43.57
N ILE A 174 20.38 -104.50 43.36
CA ILE A 174 20.52 -105.36 42.19
C ILE A 174 20.08 -104.64 40.91
N LYS A 175 20.68 -105.03 39.78
CA LYS A 175 20.33 -104.56 38.44
C LYS A 175 20.09 -105.77 37.53
N PRO A 176 18.90 -106.38 37.59
CA PRO A 176 18.60 -107.56 36.79
C PRO A 176 18.54 -107.26 35.29
N ASN A 177 18.85 -108.25 34.47
CA ASN A 177 18.73 -108.22 33.02
C ASN A 177 17.28 -108.53 32.63
N ILE A 178 16.50 -107.50 32.26
CA ILE A 178 15.06 -107.64 31.94
C ILE A 178 14.82 -107.16 30.51
N ILE A 179 14.14 -107.99 29.71
CA ILE A 179 13.72 -107.57 28.36
C ILE A 179 12.60 -106.53 28.45
N LYS A 180 12.69 -105.47 27.65
CA LYS A 180 11.71 -104.37 27.65
C LYS A 180 10.58 -104.60 26.64
N GLU A 181 10.86 -105.30 25.55
CA GLU A 181 9.90 -105.60 24.51
C GLU A 181 9.38 -107.03 24.70
N PRO A 182 8.05 -107.24 24.80
CA PRO A 182 7.48 -108.58 24.93
C PRO A 182 7.80 -109.46 23.73
N ILE A 183 8.21 -110.71 23.99
CA ILE A 183 8.37 -111.73 22.95
C ILE A 183 6.97 -112.27 22.62
N GLU A 184 6.52 -112.07 21.39
CA GLU A 184 5.28 -112.65 20.89
C GLU A 184 5.43 -114.17 20.74
N LEU A 185 4.48 -114.92 21.31
CA LEU A 185 4.44 -116.38 21.23
C LEU A 185 3.61 -116.84 20.03
N PHE A 186 4.05 -117.93 19.41
CA PHE A 186 3.29 -118.65 18.39
C PHE A 186 3.07 -120.11 18.80
N GLU A 187 2.09 -120.76 18.17
CA GLU A 187 1.92 -122.20 18.32
C GLU A 187 3.22 -122.95 17.97
N LYS A 188 3.54 -123.96 18.76
CA LYS A 188 4.77 -124.78 18.74
C LYS A 188 6.04 -124.07 19.20
N ASP A 189 5.97 -122.83 19.65
CA ASP A 189 7.09 -122.24 20.38
C ASP A 189 7.33 -123.04 21.66
N ILE A 190 8.60 -123.08 22.08
CA ILE A 190 9.01 -123.60 23.38
C ILE A 190 9.89 -122.53 24.03
N PHE A 191 9.67 -122.25 25.30
CA PHE A 191 10.67 -121.53 26.09
C PHE A 191 11.18 -122.41 27.22
N CYS A 192 12.47 -122.28 27.51
CA CYS A 192 13.16 -123.07 28.50
C CYS A 192 13.83 -122.19 29.54
N MET A 193 13.85 -122.70 30.76
CA MET A 193 14.55 -122.13 31.91
C MET A 193 15.56 -123.16 32.40
N THR A 194 16.82 -122.77 32.52
CA THR A 194 17.89 -123.72 32.88
C THR A 194 18.83 -123.16 33.95
N THR A 195 19.31 -124.01 34.84
CA THR A 195 20.37 -123.69 35.81
C THR A 195 21.74 -124.14 35.29
N VAL A 196 22.82 -123.80 36.02
CA VAL A 196 24.20 -123.98 35.57
C VAL A 196 24.52 -125.41 35.14
N GLY A 197 24.14 -126.40 35.94
CA GLY A 197 24.50 -127.80 35.69
C GLY A 197 23.88 -128.33 34.40
N PHE A 198 22.81 -127.71 33.90
CA PHE A 198 22.23 -128.07 32.62
C PHE A 198 23.05 -127.50 31.46
N TRP A 199 23.16 -126.17 31.35
CA TRP A 199 23.74 -125.53 30.17
C TRP A 199 25.27 -125.70 30.07
N GLU A 200 25.95 -126.08 31.15
CA GLU A 200 27.37 -126.43 31.06
C GLU A 200 27.60 -127.82 30.41
N ASN A 201 26.61 -128.70 30.49
CA ASN A 201 26.65 -130.09 30.00
C ASN A 201 25.93 -130.27 28.66
N ILE A 202 24.97 -129.41 28.34
CA ILE A 202 24.20 -129.44 27.10
C ILE A 202 24.43 -128.14 26.34
N ASP A 203 24.83 -128.22 25.06
CA ASP A 203 24.85 -127.05 24.18
C ASP A 203 23.56 -126.91 23.37
N ASP A 204 23.45 -125.77 22.69
CA ASP A 204 22.34 -125.43 21.82
C ASP A 204 22.07 -126.53 20.78
N TYR A 205 23.13 -127.11 20.20
CA TYR A 205 22.99 -128.17 19.19
C TYR A 205 22.42 -129.45 19.80
N ASP A 206 22.84 -129.84 21.00
CA ASP A 206 22.26 -130.98 21.72
C ASP A 206 20.76 -130.78 21.98
N MET A 207 20.36 -129.57 22.40
CA MET A 207 18.96 -129.21 22.64
C MET A 207 18.12 -129.33 21.37
N GLU A 208 18.57 -128.70 20.28
CA GLU A 208 17.90 -128.69 18.98
C GLU A 208 17.83 -130.08 18.34
N ASN A 209 18.94 -130.82 18.38
CA ASN A 209 19.04 -132.17 17.81
C ASN A 209 18.09 -133.14 18.52
N ASP A 210 18.07 -133.17 19.85
CA ASP A 210 17.17 -134.08 20.57
C ASP A 210 15.71 -133.64 20.46
N LEU A 211 15.44 -132.33 20.39
CA LEU A 211 14.09 -131.82 20.16
C LEU A 211 13.54 -132.27 18.80
N SER A 212 14.39 -132.36 17.77
CA SER A 212 13.99 -132.86 16.44
C SER A 212 13.62 -134.36 16.45
N ARG A 213 14.15 -135.12 17.40
CA ARG A 213 13.98 -136.58 17.50
C ARG A 213 12.80 -136.99 18.36
N PHE A 214 12.51 -136.22 19.42
CA PHE A 214 11.46 -136.55 20.39
C PHE A 214 10.34 -135.51 20.36
N GLN A 215 9.17 -135.93 19.85
CA GLN A 215 7.98 -135.06 19.81
C GLN A 215 7.44 -134.79 21.23
N ASP A 216 7.44 -135.81 22.08
CA ASP A 216 7.03 -135.72 23.49
C ASP A 216 8.10 -134.98 24.32
N LYS A 217 7.70 -133.89 25.00
CA LYS A 217 8.65 -133.01 25.71
C LYS A 217 9.28 -133.68 26.92
N LYS A 218 8.57 -134.60 27.57
CA LYS A 218 9.13 -135.38 28.66
C LYS A 218 10.21 -136.34 28.17
N GLN A 219 9.99 -137.01 27.04
CA GLN A 219 11.03 -137.82 26.40
C GLN A 219 12.24 -136.99 25.93
N TRP A 220 11.99 -135.78 25.43
CA TRP A 220 13.06 -134.84 25.07
C TRP A 220 13.91 -134.47 26.29
N LEU A 221 13.30 -134.04 27.40
CA LEU A 221 14.04 -133.74 28.64
C LEU A 221 14.79 -134.96 29.18
N ASN A 222 14.18 -136.15 29.17
CA ASN A 222 14.85 -137.39 29.58
C ASN A 222 16.04 -137.76 28.66
N SER A 223 16.01 -137.40 27.38
CA SER A 223 17.14 -137.61 26.46
C SER A 223 18.30 -136.69 26.81
N LEU A 224 18.00 -135.42 27.08
CA LEU A 224 18.99 -134.43 27.51
C LEU A 224 19.60 -134.81 28.86
N GLU A 225 18.80 -135.29 29.82
CA GLU A 225 19.29 -135.83 31.09
C GLU A 225 20.28 -136.96 30.88
N LYS A 226 19.98 -137.93 30.00
CA LYS A 226 20.90 -139.03 29.69
C LYS A 226 22.24 -138.54 29.14
N ARG A 227 22.26 -137.43 28.39
CA ARG A 227 23.52 -136.79 27.94
C ARG A 227 24.29 -136.18 29.10
N ILE A 228 23.60 -135.53 30.05
CA ILE A 228 24.21 -135.02 31.28
C ILE A 228 24.82 -136.17 32.10
N LEU A 229 24.06 -137.26 32.31
CA LEU A 229 24.54 -138.45 33.03
C LEU A 229 25.69 -139.19 32.32
N ALA A 230 25.81 -139.03 31.00
CA ALA A 230 26.92 -139.55 30.20
C ALA A 230 28.10 -138.56 30.09
N SER A 231 28.04 -137.40 30.76
CA SER A 231 29.10 -136.39 30.76
C SER A 231 30.41 -136.95 31.32
N LEU A 232 31.54 -136.53 30.76
CA LEU A 232 32.88 -136.90 31.23
C LEU A 232 33.37 -136.01 32.39
N ARG A 233 32.54 -135.08 32.89
CA ARG A 233 32.89 -134.21 34.02
C ARG A 233 32.94 -135.01 35.32
N GLU A 234 33.99 -134.80 36.11
CA GLU A 234 34.13 -135.43 37.44
C GLU A 234 33.05 -134.97 38.43
N ASN A 235 32.56 -133.73 38.28
CA ASN A 235 31.52 -133.13 39.11
C ASN A 235 30.43 -132.54 38.20
N ILE A 236 29.20 -132.97 38.41
CA ILE A 236 28.00 -132.44 37.78
C ILE A 236 27.28 -131.59 38.83
N GLU A 237 27.16 -130.28 38.57
CA GLU A 237 26.42 -129.35 39.43
C GLU A 237 24.93 -129.71 39.53
N ASN A 238 24.19 -129.06 40.44
CA ASN A 238 22.74 -129.14 40.42
C ASN A 238 22.23 -128.67 39.05
N TYR A 239 21.28 -129.40 38.48
CA TYR A 239 20.76 -129.08 37.17
C TYR A 239 19.25 -129.15 37.14
N THR A 240 18.67 -128.11 36.57
CA THR A 240 17.24 -127.96 36.38
C THR A 240 17.01 -127.45 34.97
N ILE A 241 16.06 -128.07 34.29
CA ILE A 241 15.47 -127.57 33.05
C ILE A 241 13.96 -127.62 33.16
N ALA A 242 13.31 -126.50 32.89
CA ALA A 242 11.86 -126.42 32.70
C ALA A 242 11.56 -125.95 31.28
N GLY A 243 10.86 -126.76 30.51
CA GLY A 243 10.41 -126.45 29.15
C GLY A 243 8.90 -126.23 29.11
N VAL A 244 8.47 -125.13 28.50
CA VAL A 244 7.05 -124.80 28.31
C VAL A 244 6.72 -124.84 26.83
N GLU A 245 5.94 -125.85 26.42
CA GLU A 245 5.42 -125.96 25.06
C GLU A 245 4.12 -125.15 24.90
N ILE A 246 4.08 -124.34 23.84
CA ILE A 246 2.93 -123.52 23.48
C ILE A 246 2.10 -124.26 22.43
N GLN A 247 0.98 -124.86 22.82
CA GLN A 247 0.07 -125.52 21.88
C GLN A 247 -1.02 -124.60 21.33
N ALA A 248 -1.40 -123.57 22.09
CA ALA A 248 -2.31 -122.51 21.66
C ALA A 248 -1.99 -121.22 22.43
N VAL A 249 -2.17 -120.07 21.78
CA VAL A 249 -1.99 -118.73 22.37
C VAL A 249 -3.33 -118.00 22.48
N ALA A 250 -3.47 -117.16 23.50
CA ALA A 250 -4.65 -116.33 23.65
C ALA A 250 -4.69 -115.22 22.59
N SER A 251 -5.89 -114.75 22.27
CA SER A 251 -6.06 -113.63 21.33
C SER A 251 -5.26 -112.40 21.77
N LYS A 252 -4.62 -111.70 20.81
CA LYS A 252 -3.85 -110.48 21.11
C LYS A 252 -4.77 -109.48 21.81
N GLU A 253 -4.32 -108.90 22.92
CA GLU A 253 -5.06 -107.81 23.55
C GLU A 253 -5.26 -106.68 22.53
N PRO A 254 -6.48 -106.13 22.39
CA PRO A 254 -6.68 -104.95 21.56
C PRO A 254 -5.83 -103.82 22.14
N MET A 255 -4.78 -103.46 21.40
CA MET A 255 -3.84 -102.41 21.78
C MET A 255 -4.63 -101.17 22.24
N GLU A 256 -4.56 -100.86 23.53
CA GLU A 256 -5.07 -99.59 24.04
C GLU A 256 -4.28 -98.50 23.34
N LYS A 257 -4.91 -97.79 22.40
CA LYS A 257 -4.26 -96.73 21.63
C LYS A 257 -3.73 -95.69 22.60
N ASP A 258 -2.41 -95.70 22.75
CA ASP A 258 -1.63 -94.83 23.62
C ASP A 258 -1.89 -93.34 23.28
N LYS A 259 -2.90 -92.76 23.93
CA LYS A 259 -3.31 -91.35 23.75
C LYS A 259 -2.14 -90.40 24.04
N ALA A 260 -1.11 -90.83 24.79
CA ALA A 260 0.05 -90.01 25.14
C ALA A 260 0.92 -89.65 23.92
N LYS A 261 1.09 -90.52 22.91
CA LYS A 261 1.90 -90.20 21.71
C LYS A 261 1.19 -89.19 20.79
N ILE A 262 -0.13 -89.27 20.67
CA ILE A 262 -0.92 -88.31 19.87
C ILE A 262 -1.01 -86.97 20.60
N ILE A 263 -1.25 -86.97 21.92
CA ILE A 263 -1.26 -85.75 22.73
C ILE A 263 0.13 -85.10 22.72
N LYS A 264 1.25 -85.85 22.79
CA LYS A 264 2.60 -85.27 22.66
C LYS A 264 2.86 -84.66 21.28
N LYS A 265 2.37 -85.26 20.19
CA LYS A 265 2.48 -84.68 18.83
C LYS A 265 1.60 -83.44 18.65
N ILE A 266 0.38 -83.44 19.18
CA ILE A 266 -0.51 -82.26 19.18
C ILE A 266 0.07 -81.17 20.09
N ALA A 267 0.56 -81.50 21.27
CA ALA A 267 1.21 -80.58 22.19
C ALA A 267 2.49 -79.99 21.58
N LEU A 268 3.29 -80.77 20.85
CA LEU A 268 4.45 -80.26 20.10
C LEU A 268 4.02 -79.34 18.95
N GLY A 269 2.96 -79.68 18.21
CA GLY A 269 2.38 -78.81 17.17
C GLY A 269 1.83 -77.50 17.73
N VAL A 270 1.14 -77.55 18.87
CA VAL A 270 0.64 -76.38 19.61
C VAL A 270 1.80 -75.57 20.18
N LEU A 271 2.84 -76.21 20.73
CA LEU A 271 4.05 -75.54 21.22
C LEU A 271 4.76 -74.80 20.08
N ILE A 272 4.94 -75.45 18.93
CA ILE A 272 5.53 -74.83 17.74
C ILE A 272 4.65 -73.65 17.26
N ALA A 273 3.33 -73.82 17.20
CA ALA A 273 2.41 -72.74 16.85
C ALA A 273 2.47 -71.56 17.84
N VAL A 274 2.54 -71.84 19.15
CA VAL A 274 2.71 -70.82 20.20
C VAL A 274 4.06 -70.12 20.09
N VAL A 275 5.15 -70.85 19.80
CA VAL A 275 6.49 -70.27 19.56
C VAL A 275 6.49 -69.40 18.31
N ILE A 276 5.83 -69.81 17.23
CA ILE A 276 5.67 -69.00 16.01
C ILE A 276 4.85 -67.75 16.28
N ILE A 277 3.72 -67.87 17.01
CA ILE A 277 2.89 -66.72 17.41
C ILE A 277 3.69 -65.77 18.31
N LEU A 278 4.41 -66.29 19.31
CA LEU A 278 5.29 -65.50 20.18
C LEU A 278 6.39 -64.82 19.37
N PHE A 279 7.00 -65.51 18.41
CA PHE A 279 8.00 -64.93 17.53
C PHE A 279 7.41 -63.80 16.67
N ILE A 280 6.22 -63.98 16.08
CA ILE A 280 5.52 -62.94 15.32
C ILE A 280 5.16 -61.75 16.21
N VAL A 281 4.72 -61.99 17.45
CA VAL A 281 4.39 -60.94 18.42
C VAL A 281 5.66 -60.18 18.83
N ILE A 282 6.72 -60.87 19.23
CA ILE A 282 8.02 -60.28 19.61
C ILE A 282 8.61 -59.50 18.44
N TRP A 283 8.58 -60.06 17.23
CA TRP A 283 9.04 -59.39 16.03
C TRP A 283 8.22 -58.13 15.72
N ASN A 284 6.88 -58.19 15.83
CA ASN A 284 6.03 -57.01 15.66
C ASN A 284 6.27 -55.95 16.74
N VAL A 285 6.50 -56.34 18.00
CA VAL A 285 6.84 -55.41 19.08
C VAL A 285 8.19 -54.75 18.81
N LYS A 286 9.22 -55.52 18.47
CA LYS A 286 10.55 -55.01 18.13
C LYS A 286 10.50 -54.08 16.92
N ARG A 287 9.77 -54.46 15.86
CA ARG A 287 9.55 -53.64 14.67
C ARG A 287 8.86 -52.31 15.02
N ARG A 288 7.79 -52.35 15.81
CA ARG A 288 7.09 -51.13 16.28
C ARG A 288 8.03 -50.24 17.09
N ASN A 289 8.81 -50.81 17.99
CA ASN A 289 9.74 -50.05 18.82
C ASN A 289 10.84 -49.37 17.99
N ASN A 290 11.41 -50.06 17.00
CA ASN A 290 12.40 -49.48 16.09
C ASN A 290 11.83 -48.30 15.28
N ILE A 291 10.59 -48.42 14.78
CA ILE A 291 9.91 -47.33 14.05
C ILE A 291 9.68 -46.12 14.96
N LEU A 292 9.23 -46.35 16.20
CA LEU A 292 9.04 -45.28 17.18
C LEU A 292 10.36 -44.61 17.56
N GLN A 293 11.45 -45.37 17.73
CA GLN A 293 12.78 -44.81 17.99
C GLN A 293 13.27 -43.93 16.83
N ALA A 294 13.08 -44.38 15.58
CA ALA A 294 13.42 -43.58 14.40
C ALA A 294 12.59 -42.29 14.33
N ALA A 295 11.28 -42.37 14.58
CA ALA A 295 10.41 -41.19 14.64
C ALA A 295 10.89 -40.18 15.72
N THR A 296 11.21 -40.65 16.92
CA THR A 296 11.76 -39.78 17.99
C THR A 296 13.12 -39.18 17.63
N GLN A 297 13.97 -39.89 16.87
CA GLN A 297 15.22 -39.31 16.38
C GLN A 297 14.97 -38.19 15.37
N TYR A 298 14.04 -38.38 14.43
CA TYR A 298 13.66 -37.33 13.50
C TYR A 298 13.02 -36.12 14.19
N GLU A 299 12.18 -36.33 15.21
CA GLU A 299 11.63 -35.25 16.05
C GLU A 299 12.74 -34.43 16.71
N LYS A 300 13.74 -35.10 17.32
CA LYS A 300 14.90 -34.42 17.94
C LYS A 300 15.73 -33.64 16.93
N LEU A 301 16.03 -34.24 15.78
CA LEU A 301 16.77 -33.57 14.71
C LEU A 301 15.98 -32.37 14.18
N ALA A 302 14.66 -32.49 14.03
CA ALA A 302 13.80 -31.38 13.62
C ALA A 302 13.84 -30.23 14.63
N ASP A 303 13.71 -30.52 15.93
CA ASP A 303 13.81 -29.54 17.01
C ASP A 303 15.18 -28.84 17.01
N GLU A 304 16.29 -29.58 16.87
CA GLU A 304 17.64 -29.02 16.80
C GLU A 304 17.82 -28.10 15.58
N GLU A 305 17.30 -28.49 14.42
CA GLU A 305 17.38 -27.68 13.20
C GLU A 305 16.53 -26.41 13.32
N VAL A 306 15.39 -26.42 14.03
CA VAL A 306 14.64 -25.18 14.35
C VAL A 306 15.50 -24.22 15.16
N ILE A 307 16.18 -24.71 16.21
CA ILE A 307 17.05 -23.88 17.07
C ILE A 307 18.21 -23.28 16.26
N LYS A 308 18.77 -24.04 15.32
CA LYS A 308 19.78 -23.55 14.36
C LYS A 308 19.21 -22.63 13.27
N LYS A 309 17.91 -22.36 13.28
CA LYS A 309 17.16 -21.56 12.27
C LYS A 309 17.20 -22.17 10.87
N ASN A 310 17.39 -23.48 10.77
CA ASN A 310 17.37 -24.23 9.52
C ASN A 310 16.00 -24.91 9.31
N PHE A 311 15.00 -24.07 9.03
CA PHE A 311 13.60 -24.52 9.01
C PHE A 311 13.30 -25.53 7.89
N ASN A 312 13.99 -25.47 6.77
CA ASN A 312 13.81 -26.46 5.68
C ASN A 312 14.21 -27.87 6.14
N ASN A 313 15.39 -28.01 6.74
CA ASN A 313 15.84 -29.30 7.28
C ASN A 313 14.93 -29.79 8.41
N SER A 314 14.44 -28.89 9.25
CA SER A 314 13.46 -29.25 10.29
C SER A 314 12.17 -29.81 9.68
N ILE A 315 11.58 -29.12 8.70
CA ILE A 315 10.39 -29.58 7.99
C ILE A 315 10.63 -30.94 7.32
N ASP A 316 11.79 -31.14 6.70
CA ASP A 316 12.11 -32.40 6.05
C ASP A 316 12.26 -33.54 7.08
N ASN A 317 12.87 -33.29 8.24
CA ASN A 317 12.90 -34.25 9.34
C ASN A 317 11.50 -34.56 9.89
N LEU A 318 10.62 -33.58 10.06
CA LEU A 318 9.22 -33.81 10.47
C LEU A 318 8.44 -34.62 9.42
N LYS A 319 8.71 -34.43 8.12
CA LYS A 319 8.14 -35.27 7.05
C LYS A 319 8.65 -36.71 7.12
N LEU A 320 9.94 -36.92 7.45
CA LEU A 320 10.49 -38.25 7.69
C LEU A 320 9.84 -38.90 8.92
N GLU A 321 9.60 -38.14 9.99
CA GLU A 321 8.85 -38.59 11.18
C GLU A 321 7.44 -39.06 10.80
N ILE A 322 6.69 -38.28 10.00
CA ILE A 322 5.39 -38.71 9.46
C ILE A 322 5.54 -40.01 8.67
N GLY A 323 6.57 -40.12 7.83
CA GLY A 323 6.88 -41.33 7.06
C GLY A 323 7.10 -42.57 7.95
N GLU A 324 7.69 -42.43 9.13
CA GLU A 324 7.81 -43.51 10.12
C GLU A 324 6.45 -43.87 10.75
N TYR A 325 5.64 -42.88 11.17
CA TYR A 325 4.30 -43.15 11.72
C TYR A 325 3.35 -43.78 10.70
N GLU A 326 3.46 -43.45 9.41
CA GLU A 326 2.72 -44.12 8.33
C GLU A 326 3.02 -45.63 8.27
N LYS A 327 4.26 -46.06 8.56
CA LYS A 327 4.62 -47.49 8.61
C LYS A 327 3.95 -48.24 9.76
N LEU A 328 3.45 -47.55 10.79
CA LEU A 328 2.71 -48.14 11.90
C LEU A 328 1.26 -48.45 11.55
N LYS A 329 0.73 -47.93 10.44
CA LYS A 329 -0.65 -48.17 10.01
C LYS A 329 -0.81 -49.61 9.52
N PRO A 330 -1.60 -50.46 10.20
CA PRO A 330 -1.87 -51.81 9.74
C PRO A 330 -2.65 -51.83 8.41
N LYS A 331 -2.25 -52.74 7.49
CA LYS A 331 -2.90 -52.91 6.18
C LYS A 331 -4.20 -53.72 6.22
N SER A 332 -4.44 -54.47 7.30
CA SER A 332 -5.61 -55.34 7.47
C SER A 332 -6.91 -54.54 7.62
N ARG A 333 -7.96 -54.91 6.86
CA ARG A 333 -9.31 -54.32 6.89
C ARG A 333 -10.38 -55.39 7.18
N GLY A 334 -11.63 -54.96 7.43
CA GLY A 334 -12.76 -55.86 7.69
C GLY A 334 -12.62 -56.65 9.00
N VAL A 335 -13.10 -57.90 9.01
CA VAL A 335 -13.13 -58.77 10.22
C VAL A 335 -11.73 -58.98 10.83
N ILE A 336 -10.70 -59.15 10.00
CA ILE A 336 -9.30 -59.31 10.46
C ILE A 336 -8.79 -58.03 11.12
N GLY A 337 -9.18 -56.87 10.61
CA GLY A 337 -8.84 -55.57 11.20
C GLY A 337 -9.52 -55.33 12.55
N PHE A 338 -10.79 -55.73 12.68
CA PHE A 338 -11.56 -55.65 13.92
C PHE A 338 -10.91 -56.50 15.03
N LEU A 339 -10.57 -57.76 14.73
CA LEU A 339 -9.93 -58.67 15.69
C LEU A 339 -8.53 -58.23 16.16
N THR A 340 -7.81 -57.43 15.35
CA THR A 340 -6.43 -56.98 15.65
C THR A 340 -6.33 -55.54 16.15
N ASN A 341 -7.48 -54.91 16.41
CA ASN A 341 -7.61 -53.52 16.81
C ASN A 341 -6.93 -52.55 15.82
N ALA A 342 -7.02 -52.84 14.52
CA ALA A 342 -6.30 -52.14 13.46
C ALA A 342 -6.82 -50.72 13.19
N GLU A 343 -8.09 -50.45 13.52
CA GLU A 343 -8.70 -49.13 13.36
C GLU A 343 -8.20 -48.15 14.42
N ASN A 344 -8.21 -48.54 15.71
CA ASN A 344 -7.63 -47.73 16.78
C ASN A 344 -6.13 -47.45 16.54
N LYS A 345 -5.36 -48.43 16.06
CA LYS A 345 -3.94 -48.22 15.72
C LYS A 345 -3.75 -47.23 14.58
N ARG A 346 -4.63 -47.21 13.58
CA ARG A 346 -4.62 -46.19 12.51
C ARG A 346 -4.96 -44.82 13.06
N MET A 347 -6.01 -44.74 13.88
CA MET A 347 -6.41 -43.50 14.54
C MET A 347 -5.30 -42.92 15.44
N GLU A 348 -4.59 -43.75 16.20
CA GLU A 348 -3.42 -43.32 17.00
C GLU A 348 -2.31 -42.75 16.12
N ALA A 349 -1.97 -43.44 15.03
CA ALA A 349 -0.97 -42.97 14.07
C ALA A 349 -1.42 -41.67 13.37
N ASP A 350 -2.68 -41.57 12.95
CA ASP A 350 -3.27 -40.38 12.33
C ASP A 350 -3.28 -39.19 13.29
N LYS A 351 -3.58 -39.42 14.58
CA LYS A 351 -3.50 -38.39 15.61
C LYS A 351 -2.08 -37.85 15.74
N LYS A 352 -1.08 -38.74 15.78
CA LYS A 352 0.33 -38.34 15.83
C LYS A 352 0.77 -37.60 14.56
N ILE A 353 0.41 -38.09 13.40
CA ILE A 353 0.69 -37.42 12.11
C ILE A 353 0.05 -36.04 12.07
N LYS A 354 -1.17 -35.87 12.61
CA LYS A 354 -1.83 -34.57 12.71
C LYS A 354 -1.12 -33.61 13.67
N GLU A 355 -0.66 -34.11 14.82
CA GLU A 355 0.19 -33.34 15.76
C GLU A 355 1.49 -32.87 15.09
N ILE A 356 2.16 -33.75 14.35
CA ILE A 356 3.40 -33.44 13.61
C ILE A 356 3.14 -32.48 12.46
N SER A 357 2.03 -32.66 11.73
CA SER A 357 1.62 -31.75 10.64
C SER A 357 1.40 -30.32 11.17
N LYS A 358 0.80 -30.19 12.36
CA LYS A 358 0.68 -28.89 13.04
C LYS A 358 2.07 -28.30 13.33
N LYS A 359 3.05 -29.10 13.78
CA LYS A 359 4.43 -28.62 13.97
C LYS A 359 5.08 -28.17 12.66
N ILE A 360 4.81 -28.85 11.54
CA ILE A 360 5.27 -28.42 10.21
C ILE A 360 4.67 -27.04 9.87
N ASP A 361 3.37 -26.85 10.07
CA ASP A 361 2.72 -25.56 9.82
C ASP A 361 3.32 -24.44 10.68
N GLU A 362 3.57 -24.72 11.97
CA GLU A 362 4.25 -23.80 12.86
C GLU A 362 5.69 -23.49 12.41
N THR A 363 6.43 -24.49 11.92
CA THR A 363 7.80 -24.32 11.42
C THR A 363 7.83 -23.51 10.11
N GLU A 364 6.82 -23.67 9.24
CA GLU A 364 6.64 -22.84 8.05
C GLU A 364 6.35 -21.37 8.41
N LYS A 365 5.55 -21.11 9.46
CA LYS A 365 5.36 -19.75 9.97
C LYS A 365 6.67 -19.14 10.46
N LEU A 366 7.48 -19.90 11.21
CA LEU A 366 8.81 -19.45 11.65
C LEU A 366 9.71 -19.15 10.45
N LYS A 367 9.77 -20.04 9.46
CA LYS A 367 10.52 -19.84 8.22
C LYS A 367 10.16 -18.53 7.52
N ARG A 368 8.85 -18.27 7.36
CA ARG A 368 8.37 -17.02 6.75
C ARG A 368 8.73 -15.82 7.60
N ALA A 369 8.53 -15.89 8.91
CA ALA A 369 8.89 -14.81 9.82
C ALA A 369 10.37 -14.42 9.72
N PHE A 370 11.27 -15.39 9.73
CA PHE A 370 12.71 -15.11 9.60
C PHE A 370 13.10 -14.63 8.19
N SER A 371 12.42 -15.09 7.13
CA SER A 371 12.57 -14.52 5.78
C SER A 371 12.15 -13.06 5.76
N ASP A 372 10.98 -12.73 6.31
CA ASP A 372 10.47 -11.37 6.38
C ASP A 372 11.37 -10.47 7.24
N ILE A 373 11.98 -10.99 8.32
CA ILE A 373 13.00 -10.23 9.09
C ILE A 373 14.20 -9.88 8.21
N ASN A 374 14.73 -10.85 7.46
CA ASN A 374 15.88 -10.64 6.60
C ASN A 374 15.57 -9.66 5.47
N GLU A 375 14.47 -9.85 4.75
CA GLU A 375 13.99 -8.94 3.71
C GLU A 375 13.72 -7.54 4.28
N GLY A 376 13.10 -7.46 5.46
CA GLY A 376 12.87 -6.21 6.17
C GLY A 376 14.18 -5.49 6.54
N ASN A 377 15.21 -6.22 6.97
CA ASN A 377 16.53 -5.66 7.25
C ASN A 377 17.22 -5.12 6.00
N GLU A 378 17.14 -5.83 4.88
CA GLU A 378 17.67 -5.37 3.59
C GLU A 378 16.98 -4.07 3.15
N MET A 379 15.65 -4.04 3.21
CA MET A 379 14.84 -2.86 2.90
C MET A 379 15.16 -1.70 3.84
N PHE A 380 15.30 -1.95 5.15
CA PHE A 380 15.67 -0.96 6.15
C PHE A 380 17.04 -0.33 5.83
N ASN A 381 18.03 -1.14 5.49
CA ASN A 381 19.36 -0.68 5.15
C ASN A 381 19.36 0.14 3.85
N SER A 382 18.59 -0.27 2.84
CA SER A 382 18.42 0.46 1.58
C SER A 382 17.62 1.78 1.70
N GLY A 383 17.02 2.05 2.87
CA GLY A 383 16.23 3.26 3.11
C GLY A 383 14.79 3.19 2.58
N ASN A 384 14.28 1.98 2.31
CA ASN A 384 12.88 1.70 2.00
C ASN A 384 12.10 1.31 3.27
N TYR A 385 11.86 2.30 4.13
CA TYR A 385 11.28 2.08 5.46
C TYR A 385 9.82 1.62 5.44
N ASP A 386 9.06 1.98 4.41
CA ASP A 386 7.66 1.57 4.26
C ASP A 386 7.54 0.06 4.06
N GLU A 387 8.28 -0.50 3.09
CA GLU A 387 8.27 -1.94 2.85
C GLU A 387 8.94 -2.71 3.99
N ALA A 388 10.02 -2.17 4.57
CA ALA A 388 10.65 -2.76 5.76
C ALA A 388 9.65 -2.89 6.93
N ASN A 389 8.85 -1.87 7.18
CA ASN A 389 7.83 -1.90 8.22
C ASN A 389 6.78 -3.00 7.96
N VAL A 390 6.29 -3.12 6.71
CA VAL A 390 5.35 -4.19 6.34
C VAL A 390 5.94 -5.56 6.63
N LYS A 391 7.20 -5.79 6.26
CA LYS A 391 7.90 -7.04 6.52
C LYS A 391 8.08 -7.34 8.00
N TYR A 392 8.49 -6.35 8.80
CA TYR A 392 8.61 -6.52 10.25
C TYR A 392 7.26 -6.81 10.92
N GLN A 393 6.17 -6.20 10.46
CA GLN A 393 4.81 -6.48 10.96
C GLN A 393 4.35 -7.89 10.60
N GLN A 394 4.63 -8.36 9.38
CA GLN A 394 4.36 -9.73 8.95
C GLN A 394 5.15 -10.76 9.76
N ALA A 395 6.45 -10.49 9.99
CA ALA A 395 7.27 -11.30 10.88
C ALA A 395 6.72 -11.32 12.30
N LYS A 396 6.36 -10.16 12.86
CA LYS A 396 5.77 -10.03 14.19
C LYS A 396 4.47 -10.83 14.32
N TYR A 397 3.58 -10.74 13.34
CA TYR A 397 2.33 -11.50 13.31
C TYR A 397 2.59 -13.01 13.32
N ASN A 398 3.46 -13.49 12.43
CA ASN A 398 3.79 -14.91 12.34
C ASN A 398 4.46 -15.45 13.61
N LEU A 399 5.31 -14.65 14.27
CA LEU A 399 5.94 -15.01 15.55
C LEU A 399 4.95 -15.00 16.71
N ASN A 400 3.99 -14.07 16.76
CA ASN A 400 2.97 -14.03 17.81
C ASN A 400 1.98 -15.19 17.74
N GLU A 401 1.58 -15.57 16.53
CA GLU A 401 0.71 -16.73 16.28
C GLU A 401 1.44 -18.08 16.43
N ASN A 402 2.75 -18.07 16.69
CA ASN A 402 3.56 -19.26 16.81
C ASN A 402 3.77 -19.67 18.27
N SER A 403 3.45 -20.93 18.56
CA SER A 403 3.63 -21.54 19.89
C SER A 403 4.77 -22.56 19.95
N TYR A 404 5.50 -22.81 18.86
CA TYR A 404 6.45 -23.92 18.76
C TYR A 404 7.87 -23.42 18.99
N LYS A 405 8.56 -23.96 20.02
CA LYS A 405 9.95 -23.61 20.38
C LYS A 405 10.17 -22.12 20.64
N ARG A 406 9.14 -21.44 21.15
CA ARG A 406 9.15 -19.98 21.37
C ARG A 406 10.27 -19.55 22.31
N ASP A 407 10.46 -20.29 23.39
CA ASP A 407 11.47 -20.01 24.42
C ASP A 407 12.87 -20.29 23.90
N GLU A 408 13.09 -21.43 23.25
CA GLU A 408 14.41 -21.80 22.73
C GLU A 408 14.91 -20.89 21.58
N LEU A 409 13.97 -20.22 20.90
CA LEU A 409 14.28 -19.22 19.87
C LEU A 409 14.41 -17.79 20.41
N ASN A 410 14.25 -17.57 21.72
CA ASN A 410 14.17 -16.25 22.35
C ASN A 410 13.17 -15.33 21.62
N THR A 411 11.99 -15.85 21.29
CA THR A 411 11.04 -15.14 20.43
C THR A 411 10.61 -13.80 21.03
N GLU A 412 10.50 -13.69 22.36
CA GLU A 412 10.18 -12.42 23.03
C GLU A 412 11.24 -11.33 22.83
N GLU A 413 12.53 -11.72 22.82
CA GLU A 413 13.63 -10.80 22.55
C GLU A 413 13.59 -10.35 21.07
N ILE A 414 13.29 -11.27 20.16
CA ILE A 414 13.11 -10.97 18.73
C ILE A 414 11.92 -10.02 18.53
N LEU A 415 10.79 -10.26 19.20
CA LEU A 415 9.61 -9.41 19.13
C LEU A 415 9.88 -8.00 19.66
N THR A 416 10.61 -7.89 20.78
CA THR A 416 11.05 -6.60 21.33
C THR A 416 11.95 -5.87 20.35
N THR A 417 12.87 -6.59 19.69
CA THR A 417 13.73 -6.04 18.65
C THR A 417 12.93 -5.59 17.43
N LEU A 418 11.93 -6.36 17.01
CA LEU A 418 11.04 -6.00 15.91
C LEU A 418 10.22 -4.76 16.24
N ASP A 419 9.72 -4.63 17.46
CA ASP A 419 9.00 -3.43 17.90
C ASP A 419 9.88 -2.19 17.89
N SER A 420 11.13 -2.32 18.33
CA SER A 420 12.12 -1.25 18.19
C SER A 420 12.35 -0.89 16.72
N ARG A 421 12.54 -1.89 15.85
CA ARG A 421 12.75 -1.69 14.40
C ARG A 421 11.54 -1.04 13.72
N ILE A 422 10.33 -1.49 14.01
CA ILE A 422 9.07 -0.90 13.54
C ILE A 422 9.01 0.57 13.94
N ASN A 423 9.22 0.89 15.22
CA ASN A 423 9.23 2.27 15.69
C ASN A 423 10.31 3.11 14.96
N SER A 424 11.50 2.55 14.76
CA SER A 424 12.55 3.21 13.98
C SER A 424 12.15 3.42 12.52
N THR A 425 11.47 2.48 11.85
CA THR A 425 11.01 2.68 10.46
C THR A 425 10.05 3.85 10.34
N VAL A 426 9.12 4.02 11.30
CA VAL A 426 8.18 5.14 11.32
C VAL A 426 8.92 6.46 11.47
N LYS A 427 9.84 6.55 12.44
CA LYS A 427 10.67 7.75 12.65
C LYS A 427 11.55 8.08 11.45
N LEU A 428 12.16 7.07 10.84
CA LEU A 428 13.06 7.27 9.70
C LEU A 428 12.31 7.63 8.41
N LYS A 429 11.06 7.15 8.25
CA LYS A 429 10.17 7.61 7.18
C LYS A 429 9.82 9.09 7.34
N GLU A 430 9.50 9.50 8.57
CA GLU A 430 9.24 10.91 8.88
C GLU A 430 10.49 11.76 8.64
N ALA A 431 11.68 11.30 9.06
CA ALA A 431 12.96 11.95 8.79
C ALA A 431 13.19 12.16 7.28
N LYS A 432 12.89 11.17 6.45
CA LYS A 432 13.00 11.27 4.98
C LYS A 432 12.00 12.27 4.38
N THR A 433 10.81 12.36 4.97
CA THR A 433 9.79 13.33 4.58
C THR A 433 10.25 14.74 4.92
N LEU A 434 10.83 14.95 6.11
CA LEU A 434 11.44 16.20 6.53
C LEU A 434 12.64 16.60 5.66
N GLU A 435 13.48 15.64 5.29
CA GLU A 435 14.58 15.87 4.35
C GLU A 435 14.05 16.35 2.99
N THR A 436 13.02 15.69 2.45
CA THR A 436 12.39 16.07 1.18
C THR A 436 11.72 17.46 1.25
N ALA A 437 11.11 17.78 2.40
CA ALA A 437 10.57 19.11 2.66
C ALA A 437 11.68 20.17 2.72
N GLY A 438 12.83 19.83 3.32
CA GLY A 438 14.04 20.65 3.30
C GLY A 438 14.56 20.89 1.88
N ASP A 439 14.68 19.84 1.06
CA ASP A 439 15.09 19.94 -0.34
C ASP A 439 14.14 20.87 -1.12
N SER A 440 12.83 20.74 -0.90
CA SER A 440 11.81 21.60 -1.51
C SER A 440 11.93 23.05 -1.06
N ALA A 441 12.20 23.30 0.22
CA ALA A 441 12.39 24.65 0.75
C ALA A 441 13.67 25.31 0.19
N VAL A 442 14.75 24.55 -0.02
CA VAL A 442 15.96 25.03 -0.73
C VAL A 442 15.62 25.43 -2.17
N ALA A 443 14.86 24.61 -2.88
CA ALA A 443 14.44 24.92 -4.26
C ALA A 443 13.58 26.20 -4.35
N GLN A 444 12.82 26.50 -3.30
CA GLN A 444 12.01 27.73 -3.17
C GLN A 444 12.80 28.93 -2.61
N GLY A 445 14.09 28.78 -2.30
CA GLY A 445 14.92 29.83 -1.70
C GLY A 445 14.65 30.11 -0.22
N SER A 446 13.80 29.32 0.44
CA SER A 446 13.41 29.49 1.83
C SER A 446 14.41 28.78 2.77
N TYR A 447 15.62 29.31 2.87
CA TYR A 447 16.74 28.64 3.55
C TYR A 447 16.53 28.40 5.05
N ASN A 448 15.81 29.28 5.76
CA ASN A 448 15.49 29.06 7.18
C ASN A 448 14.57 27.86 7.39
N LEU A 449 13.53 27.72 6.55
CA LEU A 449 12.63 26.57 6.59
C LEU A 449 13.37 25.28 6.24
N ALA A 450 14.30 25.35 5.28
CA ALA A 450 15.15 24.23 4.90
C ALA A 450 16.07 23.79 6.05
N LYS A 451 16.73 24.73 6.75
CA LYS A 451 17.57 24.44 7.92
C LYS A 451 16.80 23.73 9.03
N VAL A 452 15.61 24.23 9.37
CA VAL A 452 14.77 23.60 10.40
C VAL A 452 14.39 22.18 10.00
N SER A 453 13.95 21.99 8.75
CA SER A 453 13.53 20.68 8.24
C SER A 453 14.69 19.68 8.23
N TYR A 454 15.87 20.08 7.74
CA TYR A 454 17.07 19.24 7.77
C TYR A 454 17.58 18.98 9.18
N LYS A 455 17.53 19.94 10.10
CA LYS A 455 17.95 19.71 11.48
C LYS A 455 17.06 18.67 12.17
N ASN A 456 15.75 18.76 12.00
CA ASN A 456 14.83 17.76 12.52
C ASN A 456 15.08 16.38 11.87
N ALA A 457 15.30 16.33 10.55
CA ALA A 457 15.66 15.08 9.86
C ALA A 457 17.00 14.51 10.39
N PHE A 458 18.00 15.36 10.60
CA PHE A 458 19.31 15.01 11.14
C PHE A 458 19.19 14.37 12.53
N ASP A 459 18.45 15.02 13.44
CA ASP A 459 18.27 14.53 14.81
C ASP A 459 17.57 13.16 14.79
N MET A 460 16.54 12.98 13.95
CA MET A 460 15.85 11.69 13.81
C MET A 460 16.74 10.60 13.20
N TYR A 461 17.57 10.93 12.20
CA TYR A 461 18.54 9.99 11.63
C TYR A 461 19.60 9.58 12.66
N LEU A 462 20.08 10.54 13.46
CA LEU A 462 21.07 10.31 14.50
C LEU A 462 20.53 9.40 15.62
N GLU A 463 19.34 9.70 16.15
CA GLU A 463 18.68 8.90 17.18
C GLU A 463 18.40 7.46 16.75
N ASN A 464 18.23 7.22 15.44
CA ASN A 464 17.95 5.90 14.88
C ASN A 464 19.18 5.28 14.19
N GLY A 465 20.38 5.81 14.46
CA GLY A 465 21.66 5.20 14.08
C GLY A 465 21.98 5.21 12.58
N ARG A 466 21.44 6.16 11.81
CA ARG A 466 21.69 6.30 10.36
C ARG A 466 22.81 7.30 10.05
N ALA A 467 24.03 6.96 10.45
CA ALA A 467 25.21 7.82 10.26
C ALA A 467 25.46 8.22 8.80
N ASP A 468 25.12 7.33 7.86
CA ASP A 468 25.17 7.56 6.41
C ASP A 468 24.25 8.70 5.96
N TYR A 469 23.03 8.77 6.51
CA TYR A 469 22.07 9.86 6.23
C TYR A 469 22.41 11.13 7.02
N VAL A 470 22.86 11.00 8.27
CA VAL A 470 23.36 12.12 9.08
C VAL A 470 24.45 12.90 8.32
N SER A 471 25.44 12.21 7.76
CA SER A 471 26.52 12.85 6.98
C SER A 471 26.00 13.52 5.69
N GLN A 472 24.98 12.94 5.03
CA GLN A 472 24.37 13.54 3.84
C GLN A 472 23.63 14.83 4.19
N VAL A 473 22.81 14.80 5.25
CA VAL A 473 22.05 15.97 5.71
C VAL A 473 22.98 17.06 6.25
N GLU A 474 24.08 16.69 6.91
CA GLU A 474 25.12 17.63 7.35
C GLU A 474 25.74 18.40 6.17
N LYS A 475 26.10 17.71 5.09
CA LYS A 475 26.55 18.36 3.83
C LYS A 475 25.48 19.27 3.24
N LYS A 476 24.21 18.87 3.30
CA LYS A 476 23.09 19.72 2.83
C LYS A 476 22.96 20.99 3.69
N LEU A 477 23.15 20.89 5.00
CA LEU A 477 23.16 22.04 5.93
C LEU A 477 24.32 22.99 5.66
N GLU A 478 25.53 22.46 5.42
CA GLU A 478 26.72 23.26 5.07
C GLU A 478 26.52 24.01 3.74
N ASN A 479 26.01 23.31 2.71
CA ASN A 479 25.69 23.91 1.42
C ASN A 479 24.61 25.01 1.52
N ILE A 480 23.64 24.88 2.43
CA ILE A 480 22.67 25.97 2.66
C ILE A 480 23.37 27.19 3.25
N ALA A 481 24.26 27.03 4.23
CA ALA A 481 24.95 28.16 4.84
C ALA A 481 25.72 28.99 3.79
N GLU A 482 26.34 28.32 2.82
CA GLU A 482 27.01 28.98 1.70
C GLU A 482 26.03 29.69 0.74
N LYS A 483 24.92 29.03 0.39
CA LYS A 483 23.86 29.61 -0.47
C LYS A 483 23.18 30.80 0.16
N GLU A 484 22.90 30.74 1.47
CA GLU A 484 22.35 31.84 2.25
C GLU A 484 23.30 33.03 2.26
N LYS A 485 24.61 32.82 2.49
CA LYS A 485 25.61 33.88 2.43
C LYS A 485 25.67 34.55 1.05
N THR A 486 25.58 33.75 -0.01
CA THR A 486 25.56 34.25 -1.40
C THR A 486 24.29 35.05 -1.69
N ALA A 487 23.13 34.53 -1.30
CA ALA A 487 21.84 35.21 -1.46
C ALA A 487 21.76 36.50 -0.62
N TYR A 488 22.30 36.51 0.60
CA TYR A 488 22.43 37.70 1.43
C TYR A 488 23.34 38.75 0.78
N SER A 489 24.45 38.31 0.16
CA SER A 489 25.32 39.21 -0.61
C SER A 489 24.58 39.83 -1.81
N GLY A 490 23.73 39.06 -2.49
CA GLY A 490 22.85 39.55 -3.55
C GLY A 490 21.83 40.59 -3.05
N ALA A 491 21.19 40.34 -1.91
CA ALA A 491 20.28 41.29 -1.25
C ALA A 491 21.00 42.60 -0.88
N MET A 492 22.21 42.49 -0.32
CA MET A 492 23.04 43.64 0.04
C MET A 492 23.48 44.45 -1.19
N LEU A 493 23.79 43.79 -2.32
CA LEU A 493 24.09 44.49 -3.58
C LEU A 493 22.88 45.27 -4.09
N ALA A 494 21.67 44.71 -4.00
CA ALA A 494 20.44 45.40 -4.37
C ALA A 494 20.16 46.59 -3.43
N GLU A 495 20.40 46.43 -2.14
CA GLU A 495 20.34 47.51 -1.14
C GLU A 495 21.32 48.64 -1.46
N ASN A 496 22.60 48.31 -1.67
CA ASN A 496 23.65 49.29 -2.02
C ASN A 496 23.34 50.01 -3.34
N LYS A 497 22.75 49.31 -4.31
CA LYS A 497 22.27 49.92 -5.55
C LYS A 497 21.15 50.93 -5.27
N GLY A 498 20.20 50.57 -4.40
CA GLY A 498 19.18 51.49 -3.88
C GLY A 498 19.81 52.73 -3.24
N ASP A 499 20.74 52.54 -2.32
CA ASP A 499 21.45 53.62 -1.62
C ASP A 499 22.17 54.57 -2.61
N SER A 500 22.88 54.03 -3.60
CA SER A 500 23.62 54.82 -4.60
C SER A 500 22.72 55.67 -5.51
N LEU A 501 21.50 55.20 -5.77
CA LEU A 501 20.53 55.85 -6.64
C LEU A 501 19.63 56.84 -5.89
N ALA A 502 19.59 56.79 -4.55
CA ALA A 502 18.63 57.52 -3.73
C ALA A 502 18.64 59.03 -4.00
N GLN A 503 19.81 59.62 -4.28
CA GLN A 503 19.95 61.05 -4.55
C GLN A 503 19.77 61.45 -6.02
N SER A 504 19.99 60.52 -6.95
CA SER A 504 20.09 60.82 -8.39
C SER A 504 18.86 60.36 -9.17
N ASN A 505 18.21 59.27 -8.76
CA ASN A 505 17.07 58.66 -9.44
C ASN A 505 16.20 57.88 -8.44
N ILE A 506 15.28 58.61 -7.79
CA ILE A 506 14.39 58.11 -6.73
C ILE A 506 13.58 56.89 -7.18
N ASN A 507 13.06 56.87 -8.41
CA ASN A 507 12.23 55.75 -8.89
C ASN A 507 13.05 54.47 -9.05
N SER A 508 14.25 54.55 -9.64
CA SER A 508 15.14 53.39 -9.78
C SER A 508 15.74 52.95 -8.44
N SER A 509 15.96 53.88 -7.50
CA SER A 509 16.35 53.57 -6.12
C SER A 509 15.26 52.76 -5.40
N ARG A 510 14.00 53.20 -5.52
CA ARG A 510 12.84 52.49 -4.94
C ARG A 510 12.68 51.07 -5.49
N GLU A 511 12.85 50.89 -6.80
CA GLU A 511 12.81 49.57 -7.44
C GLU A 511 13.92 48.64 -6.91
N ALA A 512 15.13 49.15 -6.75
CA ALA A 512 16.25 48.40 -6.16
C ALA A 512 15.98 48.05 -4.68
N TYR A 513 15.40 48.95 -3.89
CA TYR A 513 14.98 48.64 -2.52
C TYR A 513 13.84 47.62 -2.46
N TYR A 514 12.85 47.66 -3.36
CA TYR A 514 11.83 46.61 -3.40
C TYR A 514 12.43 45.24 -3.74
N GLN A 515 13.42 45.19 -4.64
CA GLN A 515 14.17 43.96 -4.92
C GLN A 515 14.94 43.48 -3.68
N ALA A 516 15.67 44.37 -3.00
CA ALA A 516 16.40 44.03 -1.77
C ALA A 516 15.45 43.55 -0.66
N ARG A 517 14.30 44.23 -0.48
CA ARG A 517 13.25 43.87 0.47
C ARG A 517 12.70 42.48 0.20
N GLN A 518 12.37 42.16 -1.05
CA GLN A 518 11.91 40.82 -1.43
C GLN A 518 12.98 39.76 -1.14
N MET A 519 14.25 40.04 -1.46
CA MET A 519 15.35 39.12 -1.19
C MET A 519 15.55 38.88 0.32
N TYR A 520 15.59 39.94 1.15
CA TYR A 520 15.68 39.80 2.61
C TYR A 520 14.44 39.12 3.21
N GLN A 521 13.25 39.33 2.64
CA GLN A 521 12.03 38.66 3.06
C GLN A 521 12.07 37.16 2.78
N VAL A 522 12.60 36.74 1.63
CA VAL A 522 12.83 35.32 1.30
C VAL A 522 13.89 34.70 2.21
N LEU A 523 14.91 35.48 2.58
CA LEU A 523 15.92 35.09 3.58
C LEU A 523 15.37 35.06 5.02
N GLY A 524 14.16 35.59 5.25
CA GLY A 524 13.53 35.64 6.58
C GLY A 524 14.15 36.67 7.54
N ASP A 525 14.96 37.62 7.05
CA ASP A 525 15.55 38.69 7.87
C ASP A 525 14.55 39.85 8.02
N THR A 526 13.66 39.73 8.99
CA THR A 526 12.59 40.70 9.25
C THR A 526 13.12 42.06 9.71
N VAL A 527 14.29 42.09 10.33
CA VAL A 527 14.96 43.34 10.76
C VAL A 527 15.38 44.11 9.52
N LYS A 528 16.09 43.45 8.59
CA LYS A 528 16.47 44.07 7.30
C LYS A 528 15.27 44.48 6.47
N VAL A 529 14.21 43.67 6.43
CA VAL A 529 12.96 44.07 5.75
C VAL A 529 12.42 45.38 6.34
N GLY A 530 12.39 45.52 7.67
CA GLY A 530 11.98 46.75 8.33
C GLY A 530 12.90 47.94 8.04
N GLU A 531 14.22 47.74 8.00
CA GLU A 531 15.18 48.77 7.60
C GLU A 531 14.94 49.26 6.17
N ILE A 532 14.72 48.34 5.22
CA ILE A 532 14.42 48.72 3.82
C ILE A 532 13.06 49.42 3.70
N ASP A 533 12.05 48.99 4.46
CA ASP A 533 10.74 49.66 4.50
C ASP A 533 10.88 51.12 5.00
N ASN A 534 11.73 51.37 6.00
CA ASN A 534 12.05 52.73 6.45
C ASN A 534 12.75 53.54 5.35
N LYS A 535 13.74 52.96 4.65
CA LYS A 535 14.42 53.62 3.50
C LYS A 535 13.44 53.97 2.37
N ILE A 536 12.47 53.10 2.09
CA ILE A 536 11.41 53.34 1.09
C ILE A 536 10.48 54.48 1.55
N GLN A 537 10.08 54.51 2.83
CA GLN A 537 9.28 55.60 3.38
C GLN A 537 10.00 56.95 3.34
N GLU A 538 11.30 56.96 3.63
CA GLU A 538 12.14 58.16 3.55
C GLU A 538 12.21 58.69 2.11
N LEU A 539 12.44 57.82 1.12
CA LEU A 539 12.38 58.19 -0.30
C LEU A 539 11.02 58.76 -0.71
N ASN A 540 9.92 58.16 -0.26
CA ASN A 540 8.58 58.65 -0.55
C ASN A 540 8.34 60.03 0.06
N SER A 541 8.86 60.26 1.27
CA SER A 541 8.80 61.57 1.94
C SER A 541 9.62 62.61 1.17
N GLN A 542 10.84 62.26 0.71
CA GLN A 542 11.67 63.13 -0.14
C GLN A 542 10.98 63.47 -1.46
N GLN A 543 10.38 62.48 -2.14
CA GLN A 543 9.65 62.72 -3.38
C GLN A 543 8.45 63.63 -3.18
N ASN A 544 7.68 63.43 -2.10
CA ASN A 544 6.55 64.30 -1.78
C ASN A 544 7.00 65.74 -1.49
N ALA A 545 8.13 65.93 -0.82
CA ALA A 545 8.71 67.25 -0.60
C ALA A 545 9.15 67.91 -1.92
N GLU A 546 9.89 67.21 -2.79
CA GLU A 546 10.29 67.73 -4.11
C GLU A 546 9.06 68.05 -4.99
N LEU A 547 8.02 67.21 -4.94
CA LEU A 547 6.74 67.42 -5.63
C LEU A 547 6.00 68.65 -5.11
N GLN A 548 5.96 68.84 -3.78
CA GLN A 548 5.35 70.01 -3.16
C GLN A 548 6.12 71.29 -3.53
N THR A 549 7.45 71.26 -3.51
CA THR A 549 8.28 72.37 -3.98
C THR A 549 8.02 72.70 -5.45
N ALA A 550 7.96 71.70 -6.33
CA ALA A 550 7.65 71.89 -7.74
C ALA A 550 6.24 72.47 -7.95
N ASN A 551 5.23 71.97 -7.23
CA ASN A 551 3.87 72.50 -7.28
C ASN A 551 3.79 73.94 -6.77
N ASN A 552 4.47 74.27 -5.67
CA ASN A 552 4.52 75.63 -5.15
C ASN A 552 5.16 76.58 -6.17
N LEU A 553 6.25 76.17 -6.84
CA LEU A 553 6.86 76.94 -7.92
C LEU A 553 5.91 77.10 -9.12
N VAL A 554 5.10 76.10 -9.47
CA VAL A 554 4.07 76.26 -10.51
C VAL A 554 3.02 77.30 -10.10
N GLN A 555 2.54 77.26 -8.85
CA GLN A 555 1.60 78.26 -8.34
C GLN A 555 2.22 79.66 -8.32
N GLU A 556 3.48 79.78 -7.91
CA GLU A 556 4.22 81.03 -7.93
C GLU A 556 4.42 81.55 -9.36
N GLY A 557 4.78 80.68 -10.31
CA GLY A 557 4.88 81.03 -11.72
C GLY A 557 3.54 81.50 -12.31
N LEU A 558 2.43 80.85 -11.95
CA LEU A 558 1.09 81.27 -12.35
C LEU A 558 0.72 82.62 -11.72
N SER A 559 1.10 82.85 -10.47
CA SER A 559 0.93 84.15 -9.81
C SER A 559 1.73 85.26 -10.52
N GLN A 560 2.96 84.99 -10.96
CA GLN A 560 3.75 85.95 -11.74
C GLN A 560 3.15 86.26 -13.12
N ILE A 561 2.46 85.30 -13.76
CA ILE A 561 1.65 85.58 -14.95
C ILE A 561 0.54 86.59 -14.60
N THR A 562 -0.19 86.37 -13.50
CA THR A 562 -1.27 87.29 -13.08
C THR A 562 -0.76 88.67 -12.63
N ALA A 563 0.50 88.75 -12.18
CA ALA A 563 1.18 89.99 -11.80
C ALA A 563 1.87 90.71 -12.99
N ASN A 564 1.65 90.24 -14.22
CA ASN A 564 2.22 90.77 -15.46
C ASN A 564 3.77 90.75 -15.54
N ASN A 565 4.41 89.74 -14.94
CA ASN A 565 5.87 89.54 -14.98
C ASN A 565 6.23 88.22 -15.71
N PRO A 566 5.97 88.13 -17.03
CA PRO A 566 6.05 86.87 -17.76
C PRO A 566 7.48 86.31 -17.86
N ALA A 567 8.51 87.16 -17.82
CA ALA A 567 9.92 86.71 -17.82
C ALA A 567 10.29 85.99 -16.51
N GLN A 568 9.80 86.49 -15.36
CA GLN A 568 9.99 85.83 -14.07
C GLN A 568 9.16 84.55 -13.98
N ALA A 569 7.92 84.56 -14.49
CA ALA A 569 7.09 83.36 -14.59
C ALA A 569 7.80 82.23 -15.36
N ILE A 570 8.41 82.53 -16.52
CA ILE A 570 9.17 81.55 -17.30
C ILE A 570 10.34 80.96 -16.52
N SER A 571 11.10 81.79 -15.79
CA SER A 571 12.22 81.30 -14.95
C SER A 571 11.73 80.34 -13.88
N ILE A 572 10.67 80.70 -13.15
CA ILE A 572 10.09 79.91 -12.07
C ILE A 572 9.49 78.60 -12.61
N PHE A 573 8.74 78.65 -13.71
CA PHE A 573 8.25 77.45 -14.38
C PHE A 573 9.39 76.56 -14.89
N THR A 574 10.49 77.14 -15.37
CA THR A 574 11.66 76.36 -15.80
C THR A 574 12.30 75.62 -14.60
N GLN A 575 12.37 76.26 -13.43
CA GLN A 575 12.80 75.61 -12.20
C GLN A 575 11.86 74.47 -11.81
N ALA A 576 10.54 74.71 -11.79
CA ALA A 576 9.55 73.66 -11.52
C ALA A 576 9.65 72.49 -12.51
N LYS A 577 9.78 72.77 -13.81
CA LYS A 577 9.95 71.78 -14.88
C LYS A 577 11.22 70.96 -14.71
N ASN A 578 12.32 71.57 -14.28
CA ASN A 578 13.57 70.86 -14.03
C ASN A 578 13.44 69.90 -12.84
N ILE A 579 12.71 70.29 -11.78
CA ILE A 579 12.40 69.40 -10.65
C ILE A 579 11.51 68.24 -11.11
N TYR A 580 10.44 68.49 -11.88
CA TYR A 580 9.62 67.42 -12.47
C TYR A 580 10.41 66.47 -13.37
N ARG A 581 11.34 66.99 -14.19
CA ARG A 581 12.23 66.17 -15.03
C ARG A 581 13.21 65.33 -14.21
N LYS A 582 13.77 65.87 -13.12
CA LYS A 582 14.63 65.13 -12.19
C LYS A 582 13.86 63.96 -11.54
N MET A 583 12.58 64.16 -11.22
CA MET A 583 11.67 63.11 -10.75
C MET A 583 11.14 62.17 -11.85
N LYS A 584 11.48 62.42 -13.12
CA LYS A 584 10.94 61.75 -14.32
C LYS A 584 9.41 61.83 -14.46
N ASP A 585 8.78 62.85 -13.89
CA ASP A 585 7.36 63.13 -14.08
C ASP A 585 7.15 63.92 -15.38
N GLU A 586 7.11 63.19 -16.49
CA GLU A 586 6.95 63.80 -17.81
C GLU A 586 5.61 64.50 -18.00
N ASN A 587 4.56 64.07 -17.33
CA ASN A 587 3.23 64.62 -17.49
C ASN A 587 3.19 66.04 -16.93
N ASN A 588 3.67 66.22 -15.69
CA ASN A 588 3.75 67.54 -15.08
C ASN A 588 4.83 68.40 -15.74
N ALA A 589 5.97 67.82 -16.16
CA ALA A 589 6.96 68.58 -16.95
C ALA A 589 6.40 69.10 -18.28
N LYS A 590 5.57 68.33 -18.99
CA LYS A 590 4.87 68.76 -20.22
C LYS A 590 3.78 69.79 -19.92
N ALA A 591 3.07 69.66 -18.81
CA ALA A 591 2.07 70.63 -18.38
C ALA A 591 2.72 72.00 -18.07
N VAL A 592 3.83 72.01 -17.34
CA VAL A 592 4.60 73.23 -17.06
C VAL A 592 5.23 73.80 -18.34
N GLU A 593 5.66 72.95 -19.27
CA GLU A 593 6.13 73.41 -20.59
C GLU A 593 5.05 74.16 -21.36
N LYS A 594 3.79 73.74 -21.25
CA LYS A 594 2.67 74.46 -21.85
C LYS A 594 2.53 75.87 -21.27
N PHE A 595 2.70 76.05 -19.95
CA PHE A 595 2.68 77.37 -19.31
C PHE A 595 3.88 78.23 -19.73
N ILE A 596 5.07 77.64 -19.87
CA ILE A 596 6.26 78.34 -20.41
C ILE A 596 5.98 78.83 -21.82
N ASN A 597 5.45 77.98 -22.69
CA ASN A 597 5.12 78.34 -24.08
C ASN A 597 4.06 79.44 -24.13
N GLN A 598 3.03 79.37 -23.29
CA GLN A 598 2.00 80.42 -23.20
C GLN A 598 2.56 81.75 -22.69
N ALA A 599 3.46 81.73 -21.70
CA ALA A 599 4.13 82.94 -21.23
C ALA A 599 5.11 83.51 -22.27
N GLN A 600 5.78 82.65 -23.06
CA GLN A 600 6.60 83.07 -24.20
C GLN A 600 5.75 83.66 -25.32
N GLU A 601 4.58 83.09 -25.61
CA GLU A 601 3.59 83.67 -26.52
C GLU A 601 3.06 84.99 -25.98
N PHE A 602 2.88 85.14 -24.66
CA PHE A 602 2.51 86.42 -24.04
C PHE A 602 3.64 87.46 -24.13
N ILE A 603 4.92 87.09 -23.96
CA ILE A 603 6.06 88.00 -24.21
C ILE A 603 6.15 88.35 -25.70
N LYS A 604 5.91 87.39 -26.60
CA LYS A 604 5.89 87.63 -28.04
C LYS A 604 4.69 88.47 -28.44
N PHE A 605 3.55 88.28 -27.78
CA PHE A 605 2.36 89.12 -27.90
C PHE A 605 2.68 90.50 -27.36
N GLU A 606 3.22 90.69 -26.16
CA GLU A 606 3.65 91.99 -25.62
C GLU A 606 4.80 92.62 -26.42
N SER A 607 5.71 91.88 -27.05
CA SER A 607 6.75 92.46 -27.90
C SER A 607 6.19 92.88 -29.25
N GLN A 608 5.29 92.10 -29.85
CA GLN A 608 4.53 92.47 -31.05
C GLN A 608 3.49 93.55 -30.76
N ASN A 609 2.97 93.62 -29.53
CA ASN A 609 2.07 94.65 -29.04
C ASN A 609 2.87 95.86 -28.58
N ALA A 610 4.13 95.77 -28.16
CA ALA A 610 5.04 96.90 -27.92
C ALA A 610 5.57 97.47 -29.24
N GLU A 611 5.73 96.64 -30.28
CA GLU A 611 5.93 97.11 -31.66
C GLU A 611 4.64 97.74 -32.22
N LYS A 612 3.45 97.17 -31.99
CA LYS A 612 2.16 97.78 -32.38
C LYS A 612 1.74 98.98 -31.53
N LEU A 613 2.09 99.07 -30.24
CA LEU A 613 1.86 100.19 -29.33
C LEU A 613 2.90 101.29 -29.50
N LYS A 614 4.16 100.99 -29.89
CA LYS A 614 5.05 102.03 -30.43
C LYS A 614 4.51 102.57 -31.75
N GLN A 615 4.02 101.72 -32.65
CA GLN A 615 3.41 102.17 -33.91
C GLN A 615 2.06 102.90 -33.70
N GLN A 616 1.30 102.58 -32.63
CA GLN A 616 0.04 103.23 -32.27
C GLN A 616 0.20 104.47 -31.37
N GLU A 617 1.21 104.57 -30.50
CA GLU A 617 1.56 105.83 -29.80
C GLU A 617 2.21 106.83 -30.75
N ILE A 618 3.02 106.38 -31.72
CA ILE A 618 3.54 107.24 -32.80
C ILE A 618 2.37 107.72 -33.67
N ASN A 619 1.47 106.84 -34.13
CA ASN A 619 0.32 107.24 -34.95
C ASN A 619 -0.72 108.06 -34.17
N TYR A 620 -0.99 107.79 -32.89
CA TYR A 620 -1.99 108.51 -32.11
C TYR A 620 -1.44 109.85 -31.59
N SER A 621 -0.14 109.94 -31.26
CA SER A 621 0.49 111.23 -30.90
C SER A 621 0.79 112.11 -32.12
N GLU A 622 1.10 111.54 -33.29
CA GLU A 622 1.15 112.26 -34.56
C GLU A 622 -0.23 112.67 -35.06
N GLN A 623 -1.28 111.85 -34.90
CA GLN A 623 -2.66 112.25 -35.21
C GLN A 623 -3.22 113.28 -34.24
N LEU A 624 -2.94 113.22 -32.93
CA LEU A 624 -3.35 114.29 -32.01
C LEU A 624 -2.56 115.58 -32.23
N LYS A 625 -1.26 115.51 -32.54
CA LYS A 625 -0.46 116.71 -32.91
C LYS A 625 -0.83 117.26 -34.28
N GLN A 626 -1.17 116.41 -35.26
CA GLN A 626 -1.67 116.84 -36.57
C GLN A 626 -3.11 117.34 -36.49
N GLN A 627 -3.99 116.77 -35.66
CA GLN A 627 -5.34 117.29 -35.43
C GLN A 627 -5.33 118.55 -34.56
N GLN A 628 -4.41 118.70 -33.60
CA GLN A 628 -4.24 119.97 -32.89
C GLN A 628 -3.58 121.02 -33.77
N MET A 629 -2.54 120.71 -34.57
CA MET A 629 -1.98 121.67 -35.52
C MET A 629 -2.93 121.98 -36.67
N GLN A 630 -3.70 121.02 -37.20
CA GLN A 630 -4.71 121.26 -38.24
C GLN A 630 -5.94 121.94 -37.68
N ALA A 631 -6.42 121.64 -36.47
CA ALA A 631 -7.51 122.40 -35.86
C ALA A 631 -7.08 123.81 -35.47
N GLN A 632 -5.82 124.03 -35.07
CA GLN A 632 -5.29 125.34 -34.67
C GLN A 632 -4.81 126.17 -35.87
N GLN A 633 -4.41 125.54 -36.98
CA GLN A 633 -4.21 126.17 -38.29
C GLN A 633 -5.54 126.37 -39.03
N GLU A 634 -6.53 125.48 -38.93
CA GLU A 634 -7.90 125.71 -39.43
C GLU A 634 -8.62 126.76 -38.59
N LEU A 635 -8.39 126.86 -37.27
CA LEU A 635 -8.89 127.97 -36.46
C LEU A 635 -8.21 129.28 -36.83
N SER A 636 -6.89 129.32 -37.07
CA SER A 636 -6.22 130.57 -37.48
C SER A 636 -6.47 130.96 -38.94
N ILE A 637 -6.65 129.98 -39.84
CA ILE A 637 -7.11 130.17 -41.22
C ILE A 637 -8.58 130.58 -41.23
N LYS A 638 -9.47 129.97 -40.43
CA LYS A 638 -10.87 130.41 -40.27
C LYS A 638 -10.98 131.75 -39.56
N GLU A 639 -10.13 132.09 -38.60
CA GLU A 639 -10.11 133.42 -37.97
C GLU A 639 -9.59 134.49 -38.94
N ALA A 640 -8.64 134.15 -39.83
CA ALA A 640 -8.20 135.00 -40.93
C ALA A 640 -9.23 135.09 -42.07
N GLU A 641 -9.96 134.02 -42.39
CA GLU A 641 -11.11 133.98 -43.31
C GLU A 641 -12.29 134.74 -42.75
N ILE A 642 -12.59 134.64 -41.45
CA ILE A 642 -13.65 135.40 -40.78
C ILE A 642 -13.27 136.88 -40.73
N LYS A 643 -12.01 137.24 -40.53
CA LYS A 643 -11.54 138.64 -40.65
C LYS A 643 -11.61 139.16 -42.09
N ALA A 644 -11.27 138.35 -43.08
CA ALA A 644 -11.40 138.69 -44.49
C ALA A 644 -12.87 138.81 -44.92
N GLN A 645 -13.73 137.90 -44.46
CA GLN A 645 -15.20 137.97 -44.63
C GLN A 645 -15.82 139.13 -43.86
N GLN A 646 -15.31 139.53 -42.69
CA GLN A 646 -15.76 140.73 -41.98
C GLN A 646 -15.39 142.00 -42.75
N GLN A 647 -14.18 142.08 -43.34
CA GLN A 647 -13.80 143.19 -44.22
C GLN A 647 -14.58 143.22 -45.55
N GLU A 648 -14.97 142.06 -46.07
CA GLU A 648 -15.83 141.93 -47.24
C GLU A 648 -17.31 142.27 -46.91
N MET A 649 -17.79 141.88 -45.73
CA MET A 649 -19.10 142.27 -45.20
C MET A 649 -19.18 143.76 -44.87
N GLU A 650 -18.10 144.41 -44.41
CA GLU A 650 -18.08 145.86 -44.18
C GLU A 650 -18.18 146.63 -45.52
N LYS A 651 -17.48 146.19 -46.56
CA LYS A 651 -17.61 146.75 -47.93
C LYS A 651 -18.99 146.53 -48.53
N GLU A 652 -19.59 145.35 -48.31
CA GLU A 652 -20.96 145.06 -48.76
C GLU A 652 -22.01 145.83 -47.94
N ARG A 653 -21.75 146.13 -46.66
CA ARG A 653 -22.58 146.99 -45.83
C ARG A 653 -22.57 148.44 -46.31
N GLU A 654 -21.40 149.01 -46.62
CA GLU A 654 -21.28 150.36 -47.20
C GLU A 654 -22.04 150.46 -48.54
N ARG A 655 -21.95 149.42 -49.38
CA ARG A 655 -22.69 149.33 -50.65
C ARG A 655 -24.22 149.28 -50.45
N ARG A 656 -24.69 148.57 -49.42
CA ARG A 656 -26.13 148.50 -49.07
C ARG A 656 -26.65 149.81 -48.46
N GLU A 657 -25.83 150.54 -47.69
CA GLU A 657 -26.19 151.85 -47.14
C GLU A 657 -26.35 152.91 -48.25
N GLU A 658 -25.53 152.88 -49.30
CA GLU A 658 -25.66 153.80 -50.45
C GLU A 658 -26.95 153.55 -51.25
N ILE A 659 -27.31 152.28 -51.48
CA ILE A 659 -28.56 151.90 -52.17
C ILE A 659 -29.79 152.31 -51.33
N SER A 660 -29.72 152.15 -50.00
CA SER A 660 -30.80 152.55 -49.08
C SER A 660 -31.09 154.06 -49.16
N ARG A 661 -30.04 154.92 -49.21
CA ARG A 661 -30.21 156.38 -49.35
C ARG A 661 -30.86 156.77 -50.69
N LYS A 662 -30.52 156.08 -51.78
CA LYS A 662 -31.13 156.34 -53.11
C LYS A 662 -32.61 155.93 -53.14
N MET A 663 -32.98 154.83 -52.48
CA MET A 663 -34.38 154.41 -52.28
C MET A 663 -35.21 155.41 -51.45
N GLU A 664 -34.63 155.96 -50.38
CA GLU A 664 -35.28 156.96 -49.54
C GLU A 664 -35.55 158.27 -50.30
N ASN A 665 -34.59 158.70 -51.13
CA ASN A 665 -34.74 159.89 -51.98
C ASN A 665 -35.85 159.74 -53.04
N ALA A 666 -35.91 158.57 -53.71
CA ALA A 666 -36.99 158.27 -54.67
C ALA A 666 -38.37 158.31 -53.99
N THR A 667 -38.48 157.76 -52.78
CA THR A 667 -39.75 157.73 -52.02
C THR A 667 -40.17 159.14 -51.58
N ASN A 668 -39.23 160.00 -51.17
CA ASN A 668 -39.53 161.39 -50.82
C ASN A 668 -40.00 162.21 -52.03
N LEU A 669 -39.43 161.99 -53.22
CA LEU A 669 -39.88 162.65 -54.45
C LEU A 669 -41.29 162.21 -54.86
N GLU A 670 -41.62 160.93 -54.67
CA GLU A 670 -42.97 160.41 -54.89
C GLU A 670 -43.99 161.03 -53.92
N MET A 671 -43.64 161.16 -52.64
CA MET A 671 -44.52 161.78 -51.63
C MET A 671 -44.76 163.27 -51.89
N GLN A 672 -43.73 163.99 -52.34
CA GLN A 672 -43.87 165.39 -52.80
C GLN A 672 -44.80 165.48 -54.01
N ALA A 673 -44.67 164.56 -54.96
CA ALA A 673 -45.55 164.48 -56.12
C ALA A 673 -47.01 164.19 -55.72
N ASP A 674 -47.25 163.20 -54.85
CA ASP A 674 -48.59 162.88 -54.32
C ASP A 674 -49.23 164.12 -53.65
N THR A 675 -48.44 164.91 -52.92
CA THR A 675 -48.91 166.16 -52.28
C THR A 675 -49.27 167.23 -53.32
N MET A 676 -48.50 167.35 -54.41
CA MET A 676 -48.77 168.29 -55.50
C MET A 676 -50.04 167.92 -56.30
N VAL A 677 -50.33 166.63 -56.48
CA VAL A 677 -51.59 166.15 -57.07
C VAL A 677 -52.80 166.58 -56.24
N ILE A 678 -52.70 166.47 -54.91
CA ILE A 678 -53.78 166.89 -53.99
C ILE A 678 -54.02 168.40 -54.10
N ASN A 679 -52.96 169.19 -54.25
CA ASN A 679 -53.04 170.65 -54.38
C ASN A 679 -53.46 171.12 -55.78
N GLY A 680 -53.64 170.22 -56.75
CA GLY A 680 -54.03 170.54 -58.12
C GLY A 680 -52.89 171.01 -59.02
N ASN A 681 -51.63 170.94 -58.57
CA ASN A 681 -50.43 171.27 -59.36
C ASN A 681 -49.94 170.03 -60.12
N TYR A 682 -50.71 169.59 -61.10
CA TYR A 682 -50.44 168.32 -61.80
C TYR A 682 -49.17 168.35 -62.68
N GLU A 683 -48.76 169.51 -63.22
CA GLU A 683 -47.54 169.62 -64.04
C GLU A 683 -46.27 169.42 -63.19
N GLU A 684 -46.20 170.00 -61.99
CA GLU A 684 -45.08 169.80 -61.07
C GLU A 684 -45.08 168.37 -60.48
N SER A 685 -46.26 167.78 -60.24
CA SER A 685 -46.33 166.41 -59.73
C SER A 685 -45.74 165.40 -60.72
N ILE A 686 -46.04 165.56 -62.02
CA ILE A 686 -45.54 164.66 -63.07
C ILE A 686 -44.00 164.69 -63.10
N SER A 687 -43.40 165.88 -63.09
CA SER A 687 -41.93 166.03 -63.07
C SER A 687 -41.29 165.34 -61.85
N LYS A 688 -41.95 165.38 -60.69
CA LYS A 688 -41.44 164.73 -59.46
C LYS A 688 -41.57 163.21 -59.50
N TYR A 689 -42.67 162.67 -60.03
CA TYR A 689 -42.78 161.23 -60.27
C TYR A 689 -41.77 160.72 -61.30
N GLU A 690 -41.50 161.47 -62.36
CA GLU A 690 -40.48 161.09 -63.37
C GLU A 690 -39.07 161.05 -62.77
N ASN A 691 -38.73 162.02 -61.91
CA ASN A 691 -37.44 162.00 -61.21
C ASN A 691 -37.33 160.83 -60.21
N SER A 692 -38.40 160.51 -59.49
CA SER A 692 -38.45 159.34 -58.61
C SER A 692 -38.27 158.04 -59.41
N LYS A 693 -38.97 157.92 -60.54
CA LYS A 693 -38.86 156.78 -61.46
C LYS A 693 -37.44 156.59 -61.98
N LYS A 694 -36.76 157.66 -62.39
CA LYS A 694 -35.38 157.60 -62.90
C LYS A 694 -34.40 157.03 -61.87
N ILE A 695 -34.54 157.43 -60.61
CA ILE A 695 -33.70 156.91 -59.52
C ILE A 695 -33.96 155.40 -59.31
N LEU A 696 -35.21 154.96 -59.40
CA LEU A 696 -35.54 153.55 -59.26
C LEU A 696 -35.07 152.70 -60.45
N GLU A 697 -35.05 153.25 -61.67
CA GLU A 697 -34.48 152.60 -62.86
C GLU A 697 -32.97 152.40 -62.72
N GLU A 698 -32.24 153.42 -62.26
CA GLU A 698 -30.79 153.34 -61.99
C GLU A 698 -30.46 152.27 -60.92
N ILE A 699 -31.30 152.14 -59.89
CA ILE A 699 -31.13 151.09 -58.87
C ILE A 699 -31.41 149.71 -59.45
N ASN A 700 -32.43 149.57 -60.31
CA ASN A 700 -32.82 148.28 -60.88
C ASN A 700 -31.77 147.69 -61.84
N GLU A 701 -31.04 148.54 -62.58
CA GLU A 701 -29.92 148.10 -63.45
C GLU A 701 -28.75 147.49 -62.66
N THR A 702 -28.59 147.81 -61.36
CA THR A 702 -27.53 147.23 -60.51
C THR A 702 -27.84 145.81 -60.00
N GLY A 703 -29.01 145.26 -60.32
CA GLY A 703 -29.31 143.82 -60.31
C GLY A 703 -29.48 143.15 -58.94
N ASN A 704 -29.37 143.87 -57.82
CA ASN A 704 -29.22 143.21 -56.51
C ASN A 704 -30.21 143.63 -55.41
N PHE A 705 -31.23 144.44 -55.71
CA PHE A 705 -32.17 144.93 -54.68
C PHE A 705 -33.65 144.79 -55.06
N GLY A 706 -34.04 143.58 -55.46
CA GLY A 706 -35.43 143.24 -55.79
C GLY A 706 -35.91 143.96 -57.05
N ASN A 707 -36.80 143.32 -57.78
CA ASN A 707 -37.30 143.86 -59.04
C ASN A 707 -38.13 145.13 -58.76
N GLN A 708 -37.53 146.32 -58.90
CA GLN A 708 -38.22 147.60 -58.65
C GLN A 708 -39.24 147.94 -59.75
N MET A 709 -39.38 147.08 -60.77
CA MET A 709 -40.32 147.25 -61.87
C MET A 709 -41.76 147.43 -61.39
N ALA A 710 -42.17 146.81 -60.29
CA ALA A 710 -43.52 147.00 -59.75
C ALA A 710 -43.77 148.44 -59.26
N LYS A 711 -42.77 149.09 -58.63
CA LYS A 711 -42.87 150.49 -58.20
C LYS A 711 -42.77 151.46 -59.37
N ILE A 712 -41.91 151.17 -60.34
CA ILE A 712 -41.79 151.94 -61.58
C ILE A 712 -43.11 151.90 -62.37
N GLU A 713 -43.77 150.74 -62.43
CA GLU A 713 -45.08 150.59 -63.06
C GLU A 713 -46.18 151.38 -62.32
N ASP A 714 -46.16 151.42 -60.99
CA ASP A 714 -47.10 152.22 -60.20
C ASP A 714 -46.90 153.73 -60.41
N LEU A 715 -45.65 154.21 -60.43
CA LEU A 715 -45.32 155.60 -60.76
C LEU A 715 -45.81 155.99 -62.16
N ASN A 716 -45.68 155.11 -63.15
CA ASN A 716 -46.22 155.34 -64.50
C ASN A 716 -47.76 155.51 -64.48
N LYS A 717 -48.47 154.73 -63.66
CA LYS A 717 -49.93 154.88 -63.49
C LYS A 717 -50.28 156.18 -62.80
N LYS A 718 -49.50 156.61 -61.79
CA LYS A 718 -49.69 157.90 -61.11
C LYS A 718 -49.47 159.09 -62.06
N ILE A 719 -48.42 159.06 -62.88
CA ILE A 719 -48.16 160.05 -63.94
C ILE A 719 -49.36 160.14 -64.89
N GLY A 720 -49.80 159.00 -65.43
CA GLY A 720 -50.93 158.96 -66.35
C GLY A 720 -52.27 159.42 -65.75
N LYS A 721 -52.47 159.25 -64.43
CA LYS A 721 -53.63 159.82 -63.72
C LYS A 721 -53.51 161.34 -63.60
N SER A 722 -52.35 161.85 -63.20
CA SER A 722 -52.11 163.30 -63.10
C SER A 722 -52.27 164.01 -64.45
N GLU A 723 -51.81 163.40 -65.54
CA GLU A 723 -52.06 163.90 -66.92
C GLU A 723 -53.56 163.93 -67.25
N GLY A 724 -54.29 162.90 -66.86
CA GLY A 724 -55.74 162.83 -67.03
C GLY A 724 -56.50 163.91 -66.24
N TYR A 725 -56.08 164.21 -65.00
CA TYR A 725 -56.66 165.30 -64.21
C TYR A 725 -56.30 166.68 -64.75
N LEU A 726 -55.08 166.86 -65.26
CA LEU A 726 -54.65 168.08 -65.94
C LEU A 726 -55.49 168.35 -67.20
N LEU A 727 -55.77 167.31 -67.99
CA LEU A 727 -56.67 167.40 -69.15
C LEU A 727 -58.10 167.74 -68.73
N LYS A 728 -58.60 167.18 -67.61
CA LYS A 728 -59.92 167.54 -67.05
C LYS A 728 -59.98 169.01 -66.66
N GLN A 729 -58.92 169.54 -66.02
CA GLN A 729 -58.84 170.93 -65.61
C GLN A 729 -58.83 171.88 -66.82
N LYS A 730 -58.03 171.57 -67.85
CA LYS A 730 -58.01 172.31 -69.13
C LYS A 730 -59.37 172.26 -69.83
N ALA A 731 -60.03 171.10 -69.84
CA ALA A 731 -61.35 170.93 -70.41
C ALA A 731 -62.43 171.74 -69.69
N ASP A 732 -62.42 171.75 -68.35
CA ASP A 732 -63.34 172.55 -67.53
C ASP A 732 -63.15 174.06 -67.77
N GLU A 733 -61.90 174.50 -67.97
CA GLU A 733 -61.56 175.88 -68.29
C GLU A 733 -62.00 176.28 -69.70
N ASN A 734 -61.72 175.45 -70.70
CA ASN A 734 -62.18 175.65 -72.07
C ASN A 734 -63.71 175.62 -72.17
N PHE A 735 -64.37 174.77 -71.38
CA PHE A 735 -65.82 174.74 -71.27
C PHE A 735 -66.36 176.04 -70.66
N LYS A 736 -65.76 176.58 -69.59
CA LYS A 736 -66.14 177.91 -69.05
C LYS A 736 -65.95 179.02 -70.09
N ASN A 737 -64.86 178.97 -70.86
CA ASN A 737 -64.52 179.94 -71.90
C ASN A 737 -65.31 179.75 -73.20
N LYS A 738 -66.30 178.85 -73.20
CA LYS A 738 -67.21 178.55 -74.33
C LYS A 738 -66.51 177.98 -75.56
N LYS A 739 -65.29 177.48 -75.41
CA LYS A 739 -64.52 176.73 -76.41
C LYS A 739 -64.98 175.27 -76.42
N TRP A 740 -66.18 175.04 -76.93
CA TRP A 740 -66.88 173.77 -76.71
C TRP A 740 -66.26 172.59 -77.43
N LYS A 741 -65.64 172.79 -78.60
CA LYS A 741 -65.02 171.71 -79.36
C LYS A 741 -63.71 171.26 -78.70
N GLU A 742 -62.86 172.21 -78.30
CA GLU A 742 -61.62 171.90 -77.57
C GLU A 742 -61.92 171.24 -76.21
N ALA A 743 -62.94 171.73 -75.49
CA ALA A 743 -63.38 171.12 -74.24
C ALA A 743 -63.89 169.67 -74.42
N VAL A 744 -64.54 169.34 -75.55
CA VAL A 744 -64.99 167.96 -75.84
C VAL A 744 -63.80 167.05 -76.08
N GLU A 745 -62.81 167.47 -76.87
CA GLU A 745 -61.59 166.68 -77.09
C GLU A 745 -60.81 166.46 -75.80
N GLU A 746 -60.63 167.49 -74.98
CA GLU A 746 -59.89 167.37 -73.72
C GLU A 746 -60.65 166.58 -72.65
N PHE A 747 -61.99 166.69 -72.55
CA PHE A 747 -62.78 165.81 -71.67
C PHE A 747 -62.73 164.36 -72.13
N LYS A 748 -62.67 164.10 -73.43
CA LYS A 748 -62.52 162.76 -73.98
C LYS A 748 -61.14 162.20 -73.68
N GLY A 749 -60.08 162.99 -73.89
CA GLY A 749 -58.70 162.63 -73.54
C GLY A 749 -58.51 162.40 -72.04
N ALA A 750 -59.10 163.26 -71.19
CA ALA A 750 -59.10 163.10 -69.74
C ALA A 750 -59.78 161.79 -69.31
N LYS A 751 -60.94 161.48 -69.89
CA LYS A 751 -61.68 160.24 -69.62
C LYS A 751 -60.85 159.02 -69.98
N ASP A 752 -60.29 158.99 -71.19
CA ASP A 752 -59.53 157.84 -71.70
C ASP A 752 -58.25 157.62 -70.88
N ASN A 753 -57.50 158.68 -70.52
CA ASN A 753 -56.30 158.56 -69.68
C ASN A 753 -56.61 158.13 -68.25
N LEU A 754 -57.64 158.70 -67.62
CA LEU A 754 -58.04 158.31 -66.26
C LEU A 754 -58.60 156.89 -66.22
N GLN A 755 -59.35 156.47 -67.24
CA GLN A 755 -59.88 155.11 -67.35
C GLN A 755 -58.77 154.09 -67.57
N LYS A 756 -57.80 154.38 -68.46
CA LYS A 756 -56.65 153.51 -68.73
C LYS A 756 -55.76 153.34 -67.51
N ASN A 757 -55.57 154.40 -66.72
CA ASN A 757 -54.68 154.40 -65.56
C ASN A 757 -55.39 154.07 -64.24
N GLY A 758 -56.67 153.65 -64.27
CA GLY A 758 -57.37 153.10 -63.09
C GLY A 758 -57.84 154.15 -62.08
N ALA A 759 -58.35 155.28 -62.55
CA ALA A 759 -59.06 156.25 -61.72
C ALA A 759 -60.41 155.69 -61.23
N LYS A 760 -60.97 156.28 -60.17
CA LYS A 760 -62.23 155.79 -59.58
C LYS A 760 -63.37 155.94 -60.59
N LYS A 761 -64.24 154.92 -60.65
CA LYS A 761 -65.36 154.89 -61.60
C LYS A 761 -66.27 156.12 -61.50
N GLU A 762 -66.45 156.64 -60.28
CA GLU A 762 -67.21 157.86 -60.00
C GLU A 762 -66.63 159.10 -60.69
N GLU A 763 -65.30 159.23 -60.73
CA GLU A 763 -64.61 160.36 -61.36
C GLU A 763 -64.73 160.30 -62.89
N ILE A 764 -64.66 159.08 -63.44
CA ILE A 764 -64.86 158.83 -64.88
C ILE A 764 -66.30 159.16 -65.28
N GLU A 765 -67.28 158.74 -64.47
CA GLU A 765 -68.70 159.06 -64.68
C GLU A 765 -68.98 160.58 -64.57
N GLU A 766 -68.29 161.28 -63.67
CA GLU A 766 -68.38 162.74 -63.56
C GLU A 766 -67.90 163.43 -64.84
N ILE A 767 -66.74 163.02 -65.35
CA ILE A 767 -66.18 163.53 -66.61
C ILE A 767 -67.10 163.19 -67.78
N GLU A 768 -67.68 161.99 -67.80
CA GLU A 768 -68.60 161.57 -68.87
C GLU A 768 -69.90 162.39 -68.88
N LYS A 769 -70.42 162.77 -67.70
CA LYS A 769 -71.54 163.72 -67.59
C LYS A 769 -71.16 165.10 -68.13
N LYS A 770 -69.96 165.59 -67.80
CA LYS A 770 -69.45 166.87 -68.32
C LYS A 770 -69.21 166.82 -69.83
N LEU A 771 -68.65 165.73 -70.34
CA LEU A 771 -68.45 165.46 -71.77
C LEU A 771 -69.77 165.49 -72.53
N LYS A 772 -70.80 164.76 -72.09
CA LYS A 772 -72.15 164.80 -72.72
C LYS A 772 -72.74 166.20 -72.73
N LYS A 773 -72.49 166.98 -71.68
CA LYS A 773 -72.94 168.38 -71.60
C LYS A 773 -72.18 169.28 -72.58
N ALA A 774 -70.89 169.04 -72.75
CA ALA A 774 -70.04 169.69 -73.75
C ALA A 774 -70.43 169.33 -75.18
N GLU A 775 -70.68 168.06 -75.48
CA GLU A 775 -71.17 167.60 -76.79
C GLU A 775 -72.51 168.25 -77.15
N LYS A 776 -73.44 168.32 -76.19
CA LYS A 776 -74.75 168.96 -76.39
C LYS A 776 -74.64 170.45 -76.65
N LYS A 777 -73.63 171.13 -76.10
CA LYS A 777 -73.37 172.56 -76.30
C LYS A 777 -72.63 172.80 -77.63
N ALA A 778 -71.67 171.95 -77.98
CA ALA A 778 -70.91 172.01 -79.23
C ALA A 778 -71.78 171.72 -80.46
N ASN A 779 -72.77 170.83 -80.33
CA ASN A 779 -73.69 170.47 -81.42
C ASN A 779 -74.94 171.37 -81.56
N ARG A 780 -75.03 172.49 -80.84
CA ARG A 780 -76.05 173.51 -81.13
C ARG A 780 -75.65 174.33 -82.36
N LYS A 781 -76.23 174.01 -83.52
CA LYS A 781 -76.30 174.92 -84.68
C LYS A 781 -77.16 176.14 -84.29
N TRP A 782 -76.51 177.26 -83.99
CA TRP A 782 -77.22 178.53 -83.81
C TRP A 782 -77.57 179.09 -85.20
N TRP A 783 -78.80 179.58 -85.39
CA TRP A 783 -79.43 180.08 -86.64
C TRP A 783 -79.97 179.03 -87.63
N GLN A 784 -81.28 178.77 -87.57
CA GLN A 784 -82.21 178.88 -88.72
C GLN A 784 -83.65 179.00 -88.17
N PHE A 785 -84.48 179.85 -88.82
CA PHE A 785 -85.76 180.48 -88.40
C PHE A 785 -85.56 181.73 -87.51
N TRP A 786 -85.45 182.97 -88.01
CA TRP A 786 -86.37 183.75 -88.87
C TRP A 786 -87.82 183.77 -88.32
N LYS A 787 -88.30 184.94 -87.88
CA LYS A 787 -89.16 185.86 -88.68
C LYS A 787 -90.56 185.22 -88.82
N ILE A 788 -91.57 185.59 -88.03
CA ILE A 788 -92.36 186.82 -88.13
C ILE A 788 -92.88 187.18 -86.72
N PHE A 789 -92.28 188.22 -86.12
CA PHE A 789 -92.77 189.25 -85.17
C PHE A 789 -91.65 189.70 -84.24
#